data_AF-A0A9X8DN71-F1
#
_entry.id   AF-A0A9X8DN71-F1
#
_cell.length_a   1.000
_cell.length_b   1.000
_cell.length_c   1.000
_cell.angle_alpha   90.00
_cell.angle_beta   90.00
_cell.angle_gamma   90.00
#
_symmetry.space_group_name_H-M   'P 1'
#
loop_
_entity.id
_entity.type
_entity.pdbx_description
1 polymer ?
#
loop_
_entity_poly.entity_id
_entity_poly.type
_entity_poly.pdbx_seq_one_letter_code
_entity_poly.pdbx_strand_id
1 'polypeptide(L)'
;MIQRNLQRSAFRKLCTRRLAALTALRAAVHARNPTAIRTGLADAASWMEARGGSVRMIQQASQVISQVTEESYLKSIFTDAVARDQDVLLRHALATAQAICPSWKHELLTTAKAALKRRSDSPVWRSSRSNSVRDALLRGSMADLARLDVPTTTMEGQLAMKLLAHRSEVSAAQTALNACVTSTATTAATWTAAVSKMLDLGEVDQTLATLQSSWDAWAPLRSLVPMSRLQIEETLQKAVDATCQPGAEICLNLLTDIGTNNDELVLQAVALLDDKIPPSKERPQAVALVELALQADSSILLEAAMAKCRSVGMAQWDMNVRKVEKALDGHKKEHAALEGAWTALLQQDLAKVQGIQTTHPLVATSPVFAFLGLVQNHHERLNRLNKLPVDQRVQEAAEAGLVHVVQSDLPQVLASIDQSRLVADLHHTIGFVQSRLDGQIEVRSDLLGLLTTQTQRVLTQTTDTSSSSMLEDAGGLTRRLQKSLMAKSKLAKILKSPTVASLQAWLDDVHSRRTSMEASALQSANDVLRQLKASHHVEPQFESSTAGDGEYLHVSGDDVDKSVHFSEYDQLRSDYGGPAAMQWESRVLDRPLLQHQRTPWSVHVSRCILGYMRDRVMWFREMLAQSILQLALQQPALVDEVLMQLMKQLTYNPRPESERRGWSLLALCLTCFSPSPPLAKFVASFVHSSRHPVALYCQLRLDTHVAHSGFLPSLDELSAFDCRSPFVASIELLDGSVLTTNFPISPELTVTHVVD
;
A
#
# COMPACT_ATOMS: atom_id res chain seq x y z
N MET A 1 41.64 -7.82 44.17
CA MET A 1 42.10 -9.23 44.24
C MET A 1 43.57 -9.38 43.85
N ILE A 2 43.94 -9.31 42.57
CA ILE A 2 45.29 -9.66 42.06
C ILE A 2 46.45 -9.03 42.86
N GLN A 3 46.40 -7.73 43.16
CA GLN A 3 47.42 -7.02 43.95
C GLN A 3 47.64 -7.61 45.37
N ARG A 4 46.59 -8.15 46.02
CA ARG A 4 46.65 -8.75 47.36
C ARG A 4 47.27 -10.17 47.33
N ASN A 5 47.13 -10.88 46.22
CA ASN A 5 47.82 -12.16 45.98
C ASN A 5 49.29 -11.93 45.56
N LEU A 6 49.59 -10.81 44.91
CA LEU A 6 50.93 -10.38 44.50
C LEU A 6 51.90 -10.23 45.70
N GLN A 7 51.37 -9.95 46.90
CA GLN A 7 52.11 -9.88 48.16
C GLN A 7 52.47 -11.26 48.75
N ARG A 8 51.75 -12.34 48.38
CA ARG A 8 51.92 -13.70 48.95
C ARG A 8 52.95 -14.57 48.20
N SER A 9 53.99 -13.93 47.66
CA SER A 9 55.16 -14.47 46.93
C SER A 9 54.92 -15.49 45.79
N ALA A 10 54.30 -16.64 46.06
CA ALA A 10 54.25 -17.83 45.19
C ALA A 10 53.75 -17.59 43.75
N PHE A 11 52.83 -16.64 43.53
CA PHE A 11 52.21 -16.40 42.21
C PHE A 11 52.63 -15.07 41.53
N ARG A 12 53.69 -14.40 42.04
CA ARG A 12 54.04 -13.01 41.68
C ARG A 12 54.15 -12.75 40.18
N LYS A 13 54.87 -13.61 39.43
CA LYS A 13 55.10 -13.46 37.96
C LYS A 13 53.82 -13.63 37.12
N LEU A 14 52.87 -14.44 37.56
CA LEU A 14 51.58 -14.64 36.89
C LEU A 14 50.64 -13.46 37.15
N CYS A 15 50.61 -12.98 38.39
CA CYS A 15 49.82 -11.82 38.80
C CYS A 15 50.25 -10.52 38.09
N THR A 16 51.56 -10.30 37.85
CA THR A 16 52.03 -9.11 37.11
C THR A 16 51.63 -9.15 35.64
N ARG A 17 51.76 -10.29 34.94
CA ARG A 17 51.35 -10.43 33.53
C ARG A 17 49.84 -10.19 33.36
N ARG A 18 49.00 -10.82 34.20
CA ARG A 18 47.54 -10.62 34.18
C ARG A 18 47.16 -9.16 34.48
N LEU A 19 47.86 -8.48 35.39
CA LEU A 19 47.62 -7.07 35.69
C LEU A 19 47.99 -6.15 34.51
N ALA A 20 49.11 -6.42 33.81
CA ALA A 20 49.52 -5.67 32.62
C ALA A 20 48.48 -5.76 31.49
N ALA A 21 47.99 -6.97 31.18
CA ALA A 21 46.95 -7.18 30.18
C ALA A 21 45.66 -6.41 30.51
N LEU A 22 45.21 -6.45 31.77
CA LEU A 22 44.01 -5.71 32.21
C LEU A 22 44.20 -4.18 32.16
N THR A 23 45.42 -3.66 32.40
CA THR A 23 45.70 -2.23 32.23
C THR A 23 45.76 -1.81 30.76
N ALA A 24 46.29 -2.65 29.87
CA ALA A 24 46.30 -2.40 28.43
C ALA A 24 44.87 -2.39 27.86
N LEU A 25 44.03 -3.37 28.22
CA LEU A 25 42.62 -3.39 27.83
C LEU A 25 41.87 -2.15 28.35
N ARG A 26 42.11 -1.71 29.59
CA ARG A 26 41.51 -0.47 30.11
C ARG A 26 41.93 0.77 29.32
N ALA A 27 43.18 0.86 28.89
CA ALA A 27 43.65 1.96 28.03
C ALA A 27 42.99 1.91 26.64
N ALA A 28 42.87 0.72 26.05
CA ALA A 28 42.18 0.52 24.76
C ALA A 28 40.69 0.91 24.81
N VAL A 29 40.01 0.60 25.93
CA VAL A 29 38.62 1.00 26.18
C VAL A 29 38.47 2.52 26.29
N HIS A 30 39.37 3.18 27.04
CA HIS A 30 39.38 4.66 27.11
C HIS A 30 39.68 5.32 25.75
N ALA A 31 40.52 4.70 24.93
CA ALA A 31 40.79 5.15 23.56
C ALA A 31 39.72 4.76 22.52
N ARG A 32 38.67 4.00 22.94
CA ARG A 32 37.62 3.41 22.07
C ARG A 32 38.15 2.72 20.80
N ASN A 33 39.36 2.16 20.85
CA ASN A 33 39.99 1.53 19.68
C ASN A 33 39.52 0.06 19.54
N PRO A 34 38.73 -0.30 18.51
CA PRO A 34 38.07 -1.60 18.43
C PRO A 34 39.06 -2.77 18.24
N THR A 35 40.22 -2.56 17.59
CA THR A 35 41.21 -3.64 17.41
C THR A 35 41.95 -3.92 18.71
N ALA A 36 42.37 -2.88 19.43
CA ALA A 36 43.04 -2.99 20.73
C ALA A 36 42.10 -3.51 21.84
N ILE A 37 40.80 -3.20 21.78
CA ILE A 37 39.81 -3.78 22.70
C ILE A 37 39.61 -5.27 22.37
N ARG A 38 39.49 -5.65 21.08
CA ARG A 38 39.29 -7.04 20.66
C ARG A 38 40.48 -7.94 21.05
N THR A 39 41.72 -7.48 20.86
CA THR A 39 42.91 -8.23 21.29
C THR A 39 43.00 -8.33 22.80
N GLY A 40 42.83 -7.23 23.54
CA GLY A 40 42.83 -7.28 25.01
C GLY A 40 41.71 -8.13 25.62
N LEU A 41 40.54 -8.22 24.96
CA LEU A 41 39.46 -9.14 25.33
C LEU A 41 39.84 -10.61 25.09
N ALA A 42 40.45 -10.94 23.95
CA ALA A 42 40.93 -12.29 23.64
C ALA A 42 42.05 -12.73 24.60
N ASP A 43 43.02 -11.83 24.85
CA ASP A 43 44.08 -12.02 25.84
C ASP A 43 43.48 -12.29 27.23
N ALA A 44 42.50 -11.51 27.67
CA ALA A 44 41.84 -11.70 28.96
C ALA A 44 41.04 -13.01 29.04
N ALA A 45 40.37 -13.41 27.96
CA ALA A 45 39.66 -14.68 27.89
C ALA A 45 40.60 -15.90 27.99
N SER A 46 41.79 -15.82 27.39
CA SER A 46 42.76 -16.94 27.31
C SER A 46 43.22 -17.51 28.66
N TRP A 47 43.15 -16.72 29.74
CA TRP A 47 43.60 -17.13 31.07
C TRP A 47 42.52 -17.03 32.16
N MET A 48 41.26 -16.80 31.79
CA MET A 48 40.12 -16.82 32.70
C MET A 48 39.26 -18.07 32.46
N GLU A 49 38.98 -18.81 33.52
CA GLU A 49 37.92 -19.83 33.50
C GLU A 49 36.53 -19.20 33.27
N ALA A 50 35.53 -20.02 32.95
CA ALA A 50 34.19 -19.60 32.50
C ALA A 50 33.44 -18.60 33.40
N ARG A 51 33.86 -18.38 34.65
CA ARG A 51 33.33 -17.35 35.56
C ARG A 51 33.86 -15.92 35.28
N GLY A 52 34.74 -15.75 34.30
CA GLY A 52 35.34 -14.47 33.89
C GLY A 52 34.35 -13.38 33.45
N GLY A 53 33.13 -13.75 33.06
CA GLY A 53 32.06 -12.80 32.70
C GLY A 53 31.59 -11.87 33.84
N SER A 54 31.99 -12.14 35.08
CA SER A 54 31.74 -11.27 36.25
C SER A 54 32.71 -10.08 36.40
N VAL A 55 33.77 -10.01 35.59
CA VAL A 55 34.78 -8.95 35.68
C VAL A 55 34.26 -7.67 35.03
N ARG A 56 33.82 -6.70 35.85
CA ARG A 56 33.26 -5.39 35.41
C ARG A 56 33.99 -4.72 34.25
N MET A 57 35.33 -4.73 34.23
CA MET A 57 36.11 -4.09 33.17
C MET A 57 36.01 -4.82 31.82
N ILE A 58 35.77 -6.14 31.84
CA ILE A 58 35.58 -6.96 30.64
C ILE A 58 34.14 -6.85 30.14
N GLN A 59 33.15 -6.75 31.04
CA GLN A 59 31.78 -6.34 30.69
C GLN A 59 31.79 -4.96 30.01
N GLN A 60 32.48 -3.98 30.61
CA GLN A 60 32.65 -2.63 30.07
C GLN A 60 33.36 -2.63 28.70
N ALA A 61 34.41 -3.45 28.53
CA ALA A 61 35.10 -3.60 27.25
C ALA A 61 34.19 -4.18 26.15
N SER A 62 33.43 -5.23 26.47
CA SER A 62 32.45 -5.83 25.56
C SER A 62 31.30 -4.88 25.20
N GLN A 63 30.85 -4.05 26.14
CA GLN A 63 29.84 -3.01 25.89
C GLN A 63 30.39 -1.91 24.97
N VAL A 64 31.62 -1.43 25.22
CA VAL A 64 32.23 -0.36 24.42
C VAL A 64 32.58 -0.83 22.99
N ILE A 65 33.02 -2.08 22.78
CA ILE A 65 33.25 -2.58 21.41
C ILE A 65 31.95 -2.72 20.62
N SER A 66 30.82 -3.10 21.26
CA SER A 66 29.49 -3.11 20.62
C SER A 66 29.11 -1.70 20.15
N GLN A 67 29.18 -0.71 21.05
CA GLN A 67 28.91 0.70 20.73
C GLN A 67 29.80 1.20 19.59
N VAL A 68 31.10 0.88 19.59
CA VAL A 68 32.01 1.32 18.52
C VAL A 68 31.66 0.67 17.17
N THR A 69 31.23 -0.59 17.14
CA THR A 69 30.73 -1.21 15.89
C THR A 69 29.43 -0.57 15.40
N GLU A 70 28.53 -0.23 16.31
CA GLU A 70 27.26 0.46 16.00
C GLU A 70 27.50 1.89 15.48
N GLU A 71 28.40 2.64 16.12
CA GLU A 71 28.83 3.96 15.66
C GLU A 71 29.52 3.89 14.29
N SER A 72 30.33 2.87 13.99
CA SER A 72 30.92 2.71 12.65
C SER A 72 29.89 2.40 11.57
N TYR A 73 28.89 1.57 11.89
CA TYR A 73 27.79 1.25 10.99
C TYR A 73 26.95 2.49 10.67
N LEU A 74 26.57 3.27 11.69
CA LEU A 74 25.84 4.52 11.53
C LEU A 74 26.64 5.53 10.69
N LYS A 75 27.94 5.72 10.94
CA LYS A 75 28.80 6.59 10.10
C LYS A 75 28.73 6.19 8.62
N SER A 76 28.86 4.89 8.32
CA SER A 76 28.78 4.38 6.95
C SER A 76 27.41 4.62 6.32
N ILE A 77 26.30 4.44 7.04
CA ILE A 77 24.96 4.74 6.48
C ILE A 77 24.78 6.25 6.24
N PHE A 78 25.23 7.11 7.16
CA PHE A 78 25.11 8.55 6.94
C PHE A 78 26.03 9.07 5.82
N THR A 79 27.23 8.52 5.62
CA THR A 79 28.07 8.90 4.46
C THR A 79 27.36 8.56 3.16
N ASP A 80 26.76 7.38 3.05
CA ASP A 80 26.10 6.93 1.82
C ASP A 80 24.77 7.66 1.57
N ALA A 81 23.99 7.92 2.62
CA ALA A 81 22.72 8.64 2.51
C ALA A 81 22.91 10.13 2.20
N VAL A 82 23.97 10.76 2.74
CA VAL A 82 24.33 12.15 2.42
C VAL A 82 24.97 12.23 1.02
N ALA A 83 25.82 11.27 0.63
CA ALA A 83 26.43 11.25 -0.71
C ALA A 83 25.41 10.99 -1.84
N ARG A 84 24.32 10.26 -1.56
CA ARG A 84 23.20 10.06 -2.49
C ARG A 84 22.14 11.18 -2.44
N ASP A 85 22.11 11.97 -1.36
CA ASP A 85 21.10 12.98 -1.03
C ASP A 85 19.66 12.52 -1.35
N GLN A 86 19.23 11.44 -0.69
CA GLN A 86 17.88 10.86 -0.84
C GLN A 86 17.11 10.88 0.47
N ASP A 87 15.88 11.39 0.44
CA ASP A 87 15.08 11.65 1.64
C ASP A 87 14.70 10.37 2.40
N VAL A 88 14.25 9.32 1.70
CA VAL A 88 13.96 8.00 2.31
C VAL A 88 15.19 7.42 3.01
N LEU A 89 16.37 7.53 2.40
CA LEU A 89 17.62 7.03 2.97
C LEU A 89 18.08 7.86 4.18
N LEU A 90 17.93 9.19 4.12
CA LEU A 90 18.23 10.09 5.24
C LEU A 90 17.28 9.86 6.43
N ARG A 91 15.99 9.62 6.19
CA ARG A 91 15.02 9.26 7.23
C ARG A 91 15.32 7.91 7.86
N HIS A 92 15.63 6.90 7.05
CA HIS A 92 16.04 5.59 7.55
C HIS A 92 17.31 5.68 8.40
N ALA A 93 18.33 6.42 7.94
CA ALA A 93 19.56 6.66 8.70
C ALA A 93 19.30 7.34 10.06
N LEU A 94 18.39 8.32 10.12
CA LEU A 94 18.00 8.97 11.36
C LEU A 94 17.22 8.03 12.30
N ALA A 95 16.33 7.20 11.76
CA ALA A 95 15.58 6.21 12.53
C ALA A 95 16.48 5.10 13.09
N THR A 96 17.41 4.55 12.31
CA THR A 96 18.38 3.55 12.80
C THR A 96 19.34 4.15 13.82
N ALA A 97 19.75 5.42 13.66
CA ALA A 97 20.52 6.12 14.69
C ALA A 97 19.75 6.25 16.02
N GLN A 98 18.46 6.60 15.97
CA GLN A 98 17.61 6.69 17.16
C GLN A 98 17.37 5.33 17.82
N ALA A 99 17.17 4.27 17.03
CA ALA A 99 16.94 2.92 17.55
C ALA A 99 18.20 2.27 18.15
N ILE A 100 19.36 2.45 17.51
CA ILE A 100 20.61 1.76 17.88
C ILE A 100 21.42 2.57 18.91
N CYS A 101 21.54 3.89 18.74
CA CYS A 101 22.36 4.74 19.61
C CYS A 101 21.73 6.14 19.80
N PRO A 102 20.62 6.27 20.54
CA PRO A 102 19.87 7.54 20.68
C PRO A 102 20.67 8.70 21.30
N SER A 103 21.75 8.40 22.03
CA SER A 103 22.66 9.39 22.62
C SER A 103 23.80 9.85 21.68
N TRP A 104 23.87 9.33 20.44
CA TRP A 104 24.96 9.60 19.52
C TRP A 104 24.94 11.04 19.00
N LYS A 105 26.06 11.75 19.18
CA LYS A 105 26.27 13.13 18.74
C LYS A 105 27.44 13.13 17.76
N HIS A 106 27.17 13.40 16.49
CA HIS A 106 28.16 13.36 15.42
C HIS A 106 27.80 14.36 14.31
N GLU A 107 28.80 14.92 13.64
CA GLU A 107 28.61 15.92 12.58
C GLU A 107 27.70 15.41 11.46
N LEU A 108 27.91 14.16 11.01
CA LEU A 108 27.06 13.48 10.02
C LEU A 108 25.56 13.47 10.39
N LEU A 109 25.22 13.36 11.67
CA LEU A 109 23.82 13.43 12.13
C LEU A 109 23.28 14.86 12.09
N THR A 110 24.13 15.87 12.31
CA THR A 110 23.77 17.28 12.13
C THR A 110 23.66 17.68 10.67
N THR A 111 24.54 17.18 9.79
CA THR A 111 24.47 17.45 8.34
C THR A 111 23.30 16.72 7.69
N ALA A 112 22.99 15.48 8.09
CA ALA A 112 21.78 14.79 7.65
C ALA A 112 20.49 15.51 8.10
N LYS A 113 20.41 15.95 9.36
CA LYS A 113 19.29 16.79 9.83
C LYS A 113 19.23 18.15 9.11
N ALA A 114 20.37 18.75 8.80
CA ALA A 114 20.44 20.00 8.04
C ALA A 114 20.07 19.82 6.56
N ALA A 115 20.40 18.68 5.94
CA ALA A 115 19.96 18.32 4.59
C ALA A 115 18.44 18.09 4.56
N LEU A 116 17.91 17.32 5.52
CA LEU A 116 16.47 17.11 5.68
C LEU A 116 15.72 18.44 5.95
N LYS A 117 16.33 19.36 6.72
CA LYS A 117 15.76 20.69 6.97
C LYS A 117 15.86 21.63 5.76
N ARG A 118 17.00 21.70 5.07
CA ARG A 118 17.10 22.43 3.79
C ARG A 118 16.09 21.90 2.77
N ARG A 119 15.79 20.59 2.82
CA ARG A 119 14.68 20.00 2.09
C ARG A 119 13.34 20.52 2.61
N SER A 120 12.96 20.41 3.88
CA SER A 120 11.69 20.97 4.39
C SER A 120 11.49 22.47 4.11
N ASP A 121 12.58 23.23 4.06
CA ASP A 121 12.58 24.68 3.81
C ASP A 121 12.54 25.03 2.29
N SER A 122 12.80 24.05 1.42
CA SER A 122 12.71 24.15 -0.06
C SER A 122 11.25 24.25 -0.53
N PRO A 123 10.94 25.05 -1.59
CA PRO A 123 9.56 25.26 -2.04
C PRO A 123 8.82 23.96 -2.44
N VAL A 124 9.55 22.97 -2.96
CA VAL A 124 9.00 21.64 -3.35
C VAL A 124 8.51 20.82 -2.14
N TRP A 125 9.04 21.11 -0.95
CA TRP A 125 8.92 20.26 0.25
C TRP A 125 8.06 20.88 1.36
N ARG A 126 7.40 22.03 1.11
CA ARG A 126 6.32 22.55 1.97
C ARG A 126 5.05 21.70 1.84
N SER A 127 5.16 20.38 2.00
CA SER A 127 4.09 19.41 1.79
C SER A 127 2.90 19.60 2.71
N SER A 128 3.05 20.18 3.90
CA SER A 128 1.90 20.62 4.72
C SER A 128 1.04 21.68 4.01
N ARG A 129 1.64 22.57 3.21
CA ARG A 129 0.90 23.53 2.38
C ARG A 129 0.39 22.90 1.09
N SER A 130 1.17 22.04 0.45
CA SER A 130 0.71 21.25 -0.71
C SER A 130 -0.53 20.45 -0.33
N ASN A 131 -0.54 19.83 0.85
CA ASN A 131 -1.71 19.15 1.41
C ASN A 131 -2.85 20.13 1.67
N SER A 132 -2.65 21.31 2.27
CA SER A 132 -3.76 22.28 2.45
C SER A 132 -4.36 22.79 1.12
N VAL A 133 -3.56 22.92 0.06
CA VAL A 133 -4.00 23.30 -1.28
C VAL A 133 -4.75 22.14 -1.94
N ARG A 134 -4.17 20.93 -1.88
CA ARG A 134 -4.76 19.67 -2.35
C ARG A 134 -6.12 19.41 -1.69
N ASP A 135 -6.19 19.52 -0.37
CA ASP A 135 -7.39 19.47 0.45
C ASP A 135 -8.45 20.49 0.02
N ALA A 136 -8.05 21.74 -0.23
CA ALA A 136 -8.97 22.81 -0.59
C ALA A 136 -9.48 22.67 -2.04
N LEU A 137 -8.66 22.12 -2.95
CA LEU A 137 -9.09 21.69 -4.29
C LEU A 137 -10.10 20.54 -4.20
N LEU A 138 -9.79 19.49 -3.43
CA LEU A 138 -10.66 18.32 -3.22
C LEU A 138 -12.00 18.69 -2.52
N ARG A 139 -11.99 19.68 -1.63
CA ARG A 139 -13.21 20.24 -1.01
C ARG A 139 -13.89 21.35 -1.83
N GLY A 140 -13.32 21.74 -2.97
CA GLY A 140 -13.85 22.81 -3.83
C GLY A 140 -13.82 24.23 -3.22
N SER A 141 -13.18 24.43 -2.07
CA SER A 141 -13.21 25.71 -1.35
C SER A 141 -12.24 26.71 -1.98
N MET A 142 -12.68 27.31 -3.09
CA MET A 142 -11.98 28.41 -3.75
C MET A 142 -11.76 29.63 -2.84
N ALA A 143 -12.59 29.80 -1.79
CA ALA A 143 -12.41 30.83 -0.78
C ALA A 143 -11.25 30.54 0.17
N ASP A 144 -10.97 29.26 0.49
CA ASP A 144 -9.81 28.88 1.30
C ASP A 144 -8.54 28.81 0.46
N LEU A 145 -8.63 28.39 -0.81
CA LEU A 145 -7.53 28.52 -1.78
C LEU A 145 -7.06 29.97 -1.92
N ALA A 146 -7.98 30.94 -1.99
CA ALA A 146 -7.65 32.37 -2.07
C ALA A 146 -7.04 32.95 -0.77
N ARG A 147 -7.10 32.22 0.35
CA ARG A 147 -6.46 32.57 1.63
C ARG A 147 -5.09 31.92 1.80
N LEU A 148 -4.71 30.97 0.94
CA LEU A 148 -3.46 30.23 1.01
C LEU A 148 -2.38 30.81 0.09
N ASP A 149 -1.14 30.77 0.56
CA ASP A 149 0.06 31.14 -0.20
C ASP A 149 0.46 29.96 -1.11
N VAL A 150 -0.01 29.99 -2.36
CA VAL A 150 -0.01 28.88 -3.32
C VAL A 150 1.37 28.66 -3.99
N PRO A 151 1.98 27.46 -3.89
CA PRO A 151 3.32 27.21 -4.42
C PRO A 151 3.31 26.85 -5.91
N THR A 152 3.75 27.78 -6.78
CA THR A 152 3.79 27.61 -8.26
C THR A 152 4.70 26.48 -8.78
N THR A 153 5.49 25.84 -7.91
CA THR A 153 6.43 24.76 -8.26
C THR A 153 5.80 23.36 -8.26
N THR A 154 4.56 23.17 -7.79
CA THR A 154 3.88 21.85 -7.82
C THR A 154 2.66 21.87 -8.73
N MET A 155 2.26 20.70 -9.25
CA MET A 155 1.07 20.58 -10.11
C MET A 155 -0.19 21.05 -9.37
N GLU A 156 -0.34 20.75 -8.06
CA GLU A 156 -1.47 21.23 -7.27
C GLU A 156 -1.51 22.77 -7.20
N GLY A 157 -0.35 23.41 -7.03
CA GLY A 157 -0.25 24.87 -6.98
C GLY A 157 -0.46 25.54 -8.35
N GLN A 158 -0.04 24.90 -9.44
CA GLN A 158 -0.28 25.39 -10.80
C GLN A 158 -1.77 25.29 -11.18
N LEU A 159 -2.43 24.18 -10.83
CA LEU A 159 -3.88 24.02 -10.99
C LEU A 159 -4.66 25.03 -10.12
N ALA A 160 -4.26 25.21 -8.85
CA ALA A 160 -4.85 26.21 -7.96
C ALA A 160 -4.71 27.65 -8.50
N MET A 161 -3.54 28.03 -9.03
CA MET A 161 -3.35 29.35 -9.65
C MET A 161 -4.23 29.55 -10.89
N LYS A 162 -4.38 28.52 -11.74
CA LYS A 162 -5.27 28.58 -12.92
C LYS A 162 -6.74 28.77 -12.51
N LEU A 163 -7.22 28.01 -11.53
CA LEU A 163 -8.57 28.15 -10.99
C LEU A 163 -8.80 29.50 -10.29
N LEU A 164 -7.81 30.04 -9.57
CA LEU A 164 -7.90 31.36 -8.94
C LEU A 164 -7.93 32.49 -9.98
N ALA A 165 -7.13 32.40 -11.05
CA ALA A 165 -7.18 33.32 -12.18
C ALA A 165 -8.56 33.27 -12.85
N HIS A 166 -9.05 32.08 -13.23
CA HIS A 166 -10.37 31.92 -13.83
C HIS A 166 -11.51 32.45 -12.94
N ARG A 167 -11.45 32.22 -11.62
CA ARG A 167 -12.43 32.79 -10.67
C ARG A 167 -12.41 34.31 -10.65
N SER A 168 -11.24 34.94 -10.81
CA SER A 168 -11.15 36.40 -10.93
C SER A 168 -11.73 36.92 -12.25
N GLU A 169 -11.56 36.18 -13.35
CA GLU A 169 -12.13 36.52 -14.65
C GLU A 169 -13.65 36.34 -14.70
N VAL A 170 -14.19 35.28 -14.11
CA VAL A 170 -15.63 35.08 -13.89
C VAL A 170 -16.20 36.21 -13.04
N SER A 171 -15.54 36.58 -11.94
CA SER A 171 -15.98 37.70 -11.10
C SER A 171 -16.03 39.03 -11.87
N ALA A 172 -15.06 39.27 -12.76
CA ALA A 172 -15.05 40.45 -13.63
C ALA A 172 -16.14 40.39 -14.72
N ALA A 173 -16.35 39.22 -15.35
CA ALA A 173 -17.38 39.02 -16.37
C ALA A 173 -18.80 39.14 -15.81
N GLN A 174 -19.06 38.54 -14.64
CA GLN A 174 -20.34 38.69 -13.94
C GLN A 174 -20.59 40.15 -13.52
N THR A 175 -19.55 40.88 -13.12
CA THR A 175 -19.67 42.32 -12.82
C THR A 175 -20.04 43.12 -14.08
N ALA A 176 -19.47 42.79 -15.25
CA ALA A 176 -19.83 43.40 -16.52
C ALA A 176 -21.26 43.07 -16.98
N LEU A 177 -21.71 41.82 -16.78
CA LEU A 177 -23.10 41.42 -17.06
C LEU A 177 -24.09 42.14 -16.14
N ASN A 178 -23.79 42.23 -14.84
CA ASN A 178 -24.60 42.98 -13.86
C ASN A 178 -24.65 44.49 -14.17
N ALA A 179 -23.57 45.06 -14.71
CA ALA A 179 -23.55 46.43 -15.20
C ALA A 179 -24.42 46.62 -16.46
N CYS A 180 -24.60 45.58 -17.28
CA CYS A 180 -25.56 45.61 -18.39
C CYS A 180 -27.01 45.54 -17.90
N VAL A 181 -27.30 44.68 -16.91
CA VAL A 181 -28.63 44.60 -16.27
C VAL A 181 -29.07 45.92 -15.63
N THR A 182 -28.12 46.69 -15.08
CA THR A 182 -28.41 47.91 -14.29
C THR A 182 -28.28 49.22 -15.06
N SER A 183 -27.78 49.22 -16.30
CA SER A 183 -27.55 50.43 -17.10
C SER A 183 -28.53 50.57 -18.26
N THR A 184 -29.30 51.66 -18.25
CA THR A 184 -30.27 51.98 -19.31
C THR A 184 -29.64 52.40 -20.65
N ALA A 185 -28.32 52.56 -20.71
CA ALA A 185 -27.57 53.05 -21.88
C ALA A 185 -26.76 51.96 -22.60
N THR A 186 -26.99 50.68 -22.33
CA THR A 186 -26.27 49.57 -22.98
C THR A 186 -26.71 49.34 -24.43
N THR A 187 -25.74 49.03 -25.28
CA THR A 187 -25.99 48.63 -26.68
C THR A 187 -26.14 47.12 -26.82
N ALA A 188 -26.72 46.67 -27.93
CA ALA A 188 -26.77 45.26 -28.30
C ALA A 188 -25.37 44.60 -28.24
N ALA A 189 -24.36 45.22 -28.86
CA ALA A 189 -22.99 44.70 -28.89
C ALA A 189 -22.34 44.53 -27.51
N THR A 190 -22.61 45.45 -26.56
CA THR A 190 -22.13 45.31 -25.17
C THR A 190 -22.78 44.13 -24.45
N TRP A 191 -24.07 43.87 -24.70
CA TRP A 191 -24.75 42.67 -24.19
C TRP A 191 -24.19 41.39 -24.81
N THR A 192 -24.00 41.34 -26.14
CA THR A 192 -23.44 40.15 -26.80
C THR A 192 -22.04 39.81 -26.29
N ALA A 193 -21.20 40.83 -26.07
CA ALA A 193 -19.85 40.64 -25.53
C ALA A 193 -19.84 40.15 -24.08
N ALA A 194 -20.71 40.71 -23.22
CA ALA A 194 -20.82 40.27 -21.82
C ALA A 194 -21.35 38.82 -21.71
N VAL A 195 -22.40 38.49 -22.49
CA VAL A 195 -23.00 37.16 -22.52
C VAL A 195 -22.03 36.13 -23.13
N SER A 196 -21.34 36.44 -24.23
CA SER A 196 -20.32 35.54 -24.79
C SER A 196 -19.26 35.22 -23.73
N LYS A 197 -18.65 36.25 -23.12
CA LYS A 197 -17.57 36.04 -22.15
C LYS A 197 -17.98 35.16 -20.97
N MET A 198 -19.23 35.24 -20.52
CA MET A 198 -19.74 34.35 -19.46
C MET A 198 -19.89 32.89 -19.90
N LEU A 199 -20.31 32.64 -21.15
CA LEU A 199 -20.41 31.30 -21.74
C LEU A 199 -19.03 30.72 -22.09
N ASP A 200 -18.10 31.55 -22.54
CA ASP A 200 -16.70 31.20 -22.82
C ASP A 200 -15.95 30.77 -21.54
N LEU A 201 -16.34 31.35 -20.39
CA LEU A 201 -15.94 30.97 -19.02
C LEU A 201 -16.84 29.87 -18.41
N GLY A 202 -17.83 29.36 -19.14
CA GLY A 202 -18.64 28.20 -18.76
C GLY A 202 -19.76 28.41 -17.75
N GLU A 203 -20.07 29.64 -17.36
CA GLU A 203 -21.09 29.95 -16.34
C GLU A 203 -22.51 30.00 -16.95
N VAL A 204 -22.89 28.93 -17.65
CA VAL A 204 -24.14 28.85 -18.44
C VAL A 204 -25.37 29.06 -17.56
N ASP A 205 -25.47 28.37 -16.42
CA ASP A 205 -26.64 28.44 -15.54
C ASP A 205 -26.80 29.81 -14.87
N GLN A 206 -25.71 30.46 -14.45
CA GLN A 206 -25.74 31.82 -13.91
C GLN A 206 -26.13 32.85 -14.99
N THR A 207 -25.67 32.64 -16.23
CA THR A 207 -26.04 33.48 -17.38
C THR A 207 -27.53 33.31 -17.74
N LEU A 208 -28.05 32.08 -17.71
CA LEU A 208 -29.47 31.81 -17.92
C LEU A 208 -30.34 32.43 -16.82
N ALA A 209 -29.98 32.24 -15.54
CA ALA A 209 -30.75 32.78 -14.42
C ALA A 209 -30.77 34.32 -14.40
N THR A 210 -29.66 34.97 -14.78
CA THR A 210 -29.61 36.45 -14.92
C THR A 210 -30.43 36.95 -16.13
N LEU A 211 -30.36 36.29 -17.28
CA LEU A 211 -31.19 36.65 -18.45
C LEU A 211 -32.69 36.42 -18.22
N GLN A 212 -33.07 35.38 -17.48
CA GLN A 212 -34.45 35.10 -17.07
C GLN A 212 -34.99 36.16 -16.10
N SER A 213 -34.20 36.54 -15.09
CA SER A 213 -34.61 37.53 -14.07
C SER A 213 -34.58 38.99 -14.54
N SER A 214 -34.05 39.28 -15.73
CA SER A 214 -33.86 40.64 -16.26
C SER A 214 -34.37 40.84 -17.70
N TRP A 215 -35.43 40.13 -18.09
CA TRP A 215 -36.00 40.08 -19.46
C TRP A 215 -36.03 41.42 -20.23
N ASP A 216 -36.37 42.53 -19.57
CA ASP A 216 -36.49 43.84 -20.20
C ASP A 216 -35.16 44.61 -20.32
N ALA A 217 -34.16 44.29 -19.50
CA ALA A 217 -32.85 44.96 -19.53
C ALA A 217 -32.07 44.64 -20.82
N TRP A 218 -32.26 43.44 -21.40
CA TRP A 218 -31.63 43.04 -22.66
C TRP A 218 -32.51 43.28 -23.90
N ALA A 219 -33.53 44.14 -23.80
CA ALA A 219 -34.32 44.61 -24.93
C ALA A 219 -33.50 45.10 -26.15
N PRO A 220 -32.31 45.75 -26.00
CA PRO A 220 -31.47 46.13 -27.15
C PRO A 220 -31.07 44.96 -28.07
N LEU A 221 -30.96 43.72 -27.58
CA LEU A 221 -30.66 42.57 -28.43
C LEU A 221 -31.82 42.22 -29.38
N ARG A 222 -33.07 42.55 -29.04
CA ARG A 222 -34.26 42.23 -29.83
C ARG A 222 -34.25 42.87 -31.24
N SER A 223 -33.36 43.84 -31.50
CA SER A 223 -33.14 44.45 -32.82
C SER A 223 -32.37 43.57 -33.82
N LEU A 224 -31.96 42.35 -33.44
CA LEU A 224 -31.13 41.44 -34.25
C LEU A 224 -31.89 40.21 -34.81
N VAL A 225 -33.22 40.23 -34.79
CA VAL A 225 -34.07 39.09 -35.24
C VAL A 225 -34.21 39.09 -36.79
N PRO A 226 -34.24 37.92 -37.48
CA PRO A 226 -34.14 37.86 -38.95
C PRO A 226 -35.35 38.39 -39.76
N MET A 227 -35.09 38.63 -41.05
CA MET A 227 -35.94 39.33 -42.04
C MET A 227 -37.37 38.84 -42.24
N SER A 228 -37.69 37.57 -41.92
CA SER A 228 -38.99 36.96 -42.28
C SER A 228 -40.19 37.71 -41.70
N ARG A 229 -40.05 38.33 -40.52
CA ARG A 229 -41.09 39.16 -39.91
C ARG A 229 -41.52 40.32 -40.81
N LEU A 230 -40.56 41.07 -41.35
CA LEU A 230 -40.84 42.24 -42.19
C LEU A 230 -41.56 41.85 -43.49
N GLN A 231 -41.16 40.72 -44.09
CA GLN A 231 -41.85 40.17 -45.26
C GLN A 231 -43.30 39.78 -44.94
N ILE A 232 -43.55 39.14 -43.80
CA ILE A 232 -44.91 38.72 -43.41
C ILE A 232 -45.78 39.94 -43.05
N GLU A 233 -45.25 40.93 -42.32
CA GLU A 233 -45.95 42.20 -42.01
C GLU A 233 -46.24 43.01 -43.29
N GLU A 234 -45.32 43.07 -44.25
CA GLU A 234 -45.54 43.68 -45.57
C GLU A 234 -46.57 42.91 -46.41
N THR A 235 -46.62 41.57 -46.33
CA THR A 235 -47.67 40.78 -46.98
C THR A 235 -49.03 40.91 -46.29
N LEU A 236 -49.07 41.10 -44.96
CA LEU A 236 -50.31 41.39 -44.25
C LEU A 236 -50.89 42.73 -44.74
N GLN A 237 -50.06 43.78 -44.82
CA GLN A 237 -50.48 45.07 -45.38
C GLN A 237 -51.05 44.90 -46.80
N LYS A 238 -50.30 44.25 -47.70
CA LYS A 238 -50.76 44.01 -49.08
C LYS A 238 -52.01 43.13 -49.14
N ALA A 239 -52.21 42.20 -48.21
CA ALA A 239 -53.43 41.40 -48.12
C ALA A 239 -54.62 42.24 -47.65
N VAL A 240 -54.43 43.14 -46.69
CA VAL A 240 -55.46 44.12 -46.26
C VAL A 240 -55.81 45.05 -47.42
N ASP A 241 -54.82 45.67 -48.06
CA ASP A 241 -54.99 46.60 -49.19
C ASP A 241 -55.73 45.93 -50.37
N ALA A 242 -55.42 44.67 -50.66
CA ALA A 242 -56.06 43.88 -51.71
C ALA A 242 -57.41 43.26 -51.31
N THR A 243 -57.89 43.44 -50.07
CA THR A 243 -59.05 42.74 -49.49
C THR A 243 -58.94 41.20 -49.57
N CYS A 244 -57.71 40.69 -49.49
CA CYS A 244 -57.41 39.27 -49.62
C CYS A 244 -57.62 38.54 -48.27
N GLN A 245 -58.86 38.15 -47.99
CA GLN A 245 -59.25 37.58 -46.70
C GLN A 245 -58.45 36.31 -46.33
N PRO A 246 -58.19 35.33 -47.22
CA PRO A 246 -57.29 34.21 -46.90
C PRO A 246 -55.83 34.61 -46.66
N GLY A 247 -55.37 35.68 -47.32
CA GLY A 247 -54.03 36.26 -47.08
C GLY A 247 -53.94 36.87 -45.69
N ALA A 248 -54.94 37.65 -45.29
CA ALA A 248 -55.05 38.21 -43.94
C ALA A 248 -55.16 37.10 -42.88
N GLU A 249 -55.98 36.09 -43.10
CA GLU A 249 -56.14 34.89 -42.24
C GLU A 249 -54.79 34.20 -42.00
N ILE A 250 -54.06 33.87 -43.06
CA ILE A 250 -52.78 33.15 -42.97
C ILE A 250 -51.69 34.05 -42.36
N CYS A 251 -51.59 35.31 -42.78
CA CYS A 251 -50.57 36.22 -42.26
C CYS A 251 -50.82 36.58 -40.79
N LEU A 252 -52.07 36.75 -40.36
CA LEU A 252 -52.40 36.95 -38.94
C LEU A 252 -52.04 35.71 -38.11
N ASN A 253 -52.40 34.50 -38.53
CA ASN A 253 -52.06 33.28 -37.79
C ASN A 253 -50.53 33.13 -37.64
N LEU A 254 -49.77 33.34 -38.72
CA LEU A 254 -48.31 33.34 -38.67
C LEU A 254 -47.74 34.48 -37.79
N LEU A 255 -48.38 35.65 -37.76
CA LEU A 255 -47.95 36.77 -36.91
C LEU A 255 -48.38 36.62 -35.45
N THR A 256 -49.43 35.86 -35.12
CA THR A 256 -49.72 35.45 -33.74
C THR A 256 -48.70 34.44 -33.22
N ASP A 257 -48.21 33.54 -34.09
CA ASP A 257 -47.12 32.61 -33.76
C ASP A 257 -45.75 33.32 -33.61
N ILE A 258 -45.57 34.48 -34.24
CA ILE A 258 -44.33 35.30 -34.21
C ILE A 258 -44.41 36.47 -33.20
N GLY A 259 -45.62 36.86 -32.76
CA GLY A 259 -45.90 37.96 -31.84
C GLY A 259 -46.04 39.33 -32.53
N THR A 260 -47.24 39.92 -32.53
CA THR A 260 -47.59 41.19 -33.20
C THR A 260 -47.23 42.43 -32.38
N ASN A 261 -46.80 43.51 -33.07
CA ASN A 261 -46.54 44.85 -32.48
C ASN A 261 -47.34 46.00 -33.14
N ASN A 262 -48.13 45.73 -34.18
CA ASN A 262 -48.88 46.73 -34.96
C ASN A 262 -50.39 46.53 -34.79
N ASP A 263 -50.95 46.97 -33.66
CA ASP A 263 -52.35 46.77 -33.29
C ASP A 263 -53.33 47.28 -34.37
N GLU A 264 -53.02 48.40 -35.03
CA GLU A 264 -53.88 48.99 -36.06
C GLU A 264 -54.04 48.07 -37.29
N LEU A 265 -52.95 47.46 -37.77
CA LEU A 265 -52.99 46.55 -38.92
C LEU A 265 -53.65 45.22 -38.56
N VAL A 266 -53.46 44.75 -37.31
CA VAL A 266 -54.17 43.57 -36.79
C VAL A 266 -55.67 43.84 -36.72
N LEU A 267 -56.10 45.01 -36.24
CA LEU A 267 -57.52 45.41 -36.20
C LEU A 267 -58.13 45.51 -37.60
N GLN A 268 -57.42 46.10 -38.58
CA GLN A 268 -57.88 46.17 -39.97
C GLN A 268 -58.01 44.78 -40.60
N ALA A 269 -57.05 43.88 -40.35
CA ALA A 269 -57.07 42.52 -40.85
C ALA A 269 -58.15 41.65 -40.18
N VAL A 270 -58.39 41.79 -38.87
CA VAL A 270 -59.48 41.09 -38.16
C VAL A 270 -60.85 41.57 -38.65
N ALA A 271 -61.04 42.88 -38.83
CA ALA A 271 -62.28 43.42 -39.39
C ALA A 271 -62.55 42.92 -40.83
N LEU A 272 -61.51 42.60 -41.60
CA LEU A 272 -61.64 41.95 -42.91
C LEU A 272 -62.04 40.46 -42.83
N LEU A 273 -61.89 39.79 -41.69
CA LEU A 273 -62.20 38.36 -41.52
C LEU A 273 -63.62 38.07 -41.02
N ASP A 274 -64.29 39.04 -40.39
CA ASP A 274 -65.70 38.91 -39.98
C ASP A 274 -66.67 38.82 -41.19
N ASP A 275 -66.24 39.32 -42.36
CA ASP A 275 -67.05 39.36 -43.58
C ASP A 275 -67.08 37.99 -44.30
N LYS A 276 -68.26 37.39 -44.45
CA LYS A 276 -68.37 36.02 -45.01
C LYS A 276 -68.07 35.95 -46.50
N ILE A 277 -67.01 35.21 -46.87
CA ILE A 277 -66.67 34.87 -48.26
C ILE A 277 -67.84 34.10 -48.91
N PRO A 278 -68.42 34.58 -50.02
CA PRO A 278 -69.34 33.79 -50.83
C PRO A 278 -68.56 32.85 -51.77
N PRO A 279 -69.09 31.65 -52.10
CA PRO A 279 -68.37 30.63 -52.87
C PRO A 279 -67.95 31.08 -54.28
N SER A 280 -68.62 32.08 -54.86
CA SER A 280 -68.23 32.70 -56.14
C SER A 280 -66.93 33.53 -56.06
N LYS A 281 -66.50 33.96 -54.86
CA LYS A 281 -65.26 34.73 -54.64
C LYS A 281 -64.07 33.88 -54.17
N GLU A 282 -64.28 32.63 -53.77
CA GLU A 282 -63.21 31.76 -53.24
C GLU A 282 -62.05 31.55 -54.22
N ARG A 283 -62.34 31.33 -55.53
CA ARG A 283 -61.28 31.11 -56.53
C ARG A 283 -60.49 32.39 -56.86
N PRO A 284 -61.11 33.57 -57.07
CA PRO A 284 -60.36 34.84 -57.11
C PRO A 284 -59.49 35.08 -55.86
N GLN A 285 -60.03 34.82 -54.66
CA GLN A 285 -59.30 34.97 -53.40
C GLN A 285 -58.08 34.03 -53.29
N ALA A 286 -58.20 32.78 -53.73
CA ALA A 286 -57.08 31.85 -53.80
C ALA A 286 -56.00 32.28 -54.81
N VAL A 287 -56.37 32.93 -55.93
CA VAL A 287 -55.40 33.48 -56.88
C VAL A 287 -54.65 34.68 -56.32
N ALA A 288 -55.32 35.60 -55.62
CA ALA A 288 -54.67 36.73 -54.95
C ALA A 288 -53.65 36.26 -53.90
N LEU A 289 -54.00 35.25 -53.09
CA LEU A 289 -53.10 34.61 -52.14
C LEU A 289 -51.83 34.02 -52.81
N VAL A 290 -51.99 33.37 -53.97
CA VAL A 290 -50.86 32.85 -54.76
C VAL A 290 -49.92 33.98 -55.22
N GLU A 291 -50.47 35.10 -55.70
CA GLU A 291 -49.66 36.22 -56.17
C GLU A 291 -48.92 36.93 -55.03
N LEU A 292 -49.55 37.07 -53.86
CA LEU A 292 -48.90 37.57 -52.64
C LEU A 292 -47.79 36.64 -52.16
N ALA A 293 -48.02 35.33 -52.10
CA ALA A 293 -47.03 34.34 -51.69
C ALA A 293 -45.80 34.29 -52.63
N LEU A 294 -46.02 34.43 -53.95
CA LEU A 294 -44.95 34.50 -54.95
C LEU A 294 -44.16 35.83 -54.91
N GLN A 295 -44.77 36.93 -54.46
CA GLN A 295 -44.06 38.21 -54.23
C GLN A 295 -43.26 38.22 -52.92
N ALA A 296 -43.70 37.44 -51.93
CA ALA A 296 -43.03 37.32 -50.63
C ALA A 296 -41.77 36.46 -50.65
N ASP A 297 -41.67 35.54 -51.62
CA ASP A 297 -40.69 34.45 -51.71
C ASP A 297 -40.55 33.63 -50.42
N SER A 298 -41.67 33.44 -49.72
CA SER A 298 -41.75 32.72 -48.44
C SER A 298 -42.33 31.33 -48.65
N SER A 299 -41.54 30.30 -48.36
CA SER A 299 -41.93 28.88 -48.47
C SER A 299 -43.25 28.57 -47.75
N ILE A 300 -43.43 29.12 -46.55
CA ILE A 300 -44.63 28.91 -45.71
C ILE A 300 -45.88 29.49 -46.38
N LEU A 301 -45.80 30.72 -46.92
CA LEU A 301 -46.90 31.33 -47.66
C LEU A 301 -47.19 30.58 -48.97
N LEU A 302 -46.16 30.04 -49.64
CA LEU A 302 -46.32 29.23 -50.85
C LEU A 302 -47.01 27.89 -50.57
N GLU A 303 -46.70 27.20 -49.46
CA GLU A 303 -47.42 25.98 -49.07
C GLU A 303 -48.88 26.26 -48.67
N ALA A 304 -49.13 27.34 -47.91
CA ALA A 304 -50.47 27.74 -47.52
C ALA A 304 -51.33 28.17 -48.75
N ALA A 305 -50.74 28.88 -49.70
CA ALA A 305 -51.38 29.20 -50.98
C ALA A 305 -51.72 27.93 -51.78
N MET A 306 -50.79 26.97 -51.86
CA MET A 306 -51.04 25.68 -52.53
C MET A 306 -52.15 24.87 -51.84
N ALA A 307 -52.23 24.90 -50.51
CA ALA A 307 -53.32 24.28 -49.76
C ALA A 307 -54.68 24.93 -50.07
N LYS A 308 -54.79 26.26 -50.12
CA LYS A 308 -56.03 26.97 -50.47
C LYS A 308 -56.43 26.72 -51.94
N CYS A 309 -55.48 26.65 -52.88
CA CYS A 309 -55.77 26.24 -54.26
C CYS A 309 -56.38 24.84 -54.34
N ARG A 310 -55.87 23.89 -53.53
CA ARG A 310 -56.42 22.52 -53.45
C ARG A 310 -57.81 22.49 -52.82
N SER A 311 -58.06 23.25 -51.75
CA SER A 311 -59.40 23.28 -51.11
C SER A 311 -60.48 23.89 -52.01
N VAL A 312 -60.12 24.84 -52.87
CA VAL A 312 -61.03 25.46 -53.87
C VAL A 312 -61.10 24.64 -55.18
N GLY A 313 -60.48 23.45 -55.23
CA GLY A 313 -60.58 22.53 -56.36
C GLY A 313 -59.86 23.00 -57.64
N MET A 314 -58.82 23.83 -57.52
CA MET A 314 -58.03 24.24 -58.68
C MET A 314 -57.23 23.05 -59.24
N ALA A 315 -57.29 22.85 -60.56
CA ALA A 315 -56.66 21.71 -61.22
C ALA A 315 -55.13 21.82 -61.28
N GLN A 316 -54.41 20.70 -61.24
CA GLN A 316 -52.94 20.61 -61.33
C GLN A 316 -52.33 21.14 -62.65
N TRP A 317 -53.16 21.41 -63.66
CA TRP A 317 -52.74 22.05 -64.91
C TRP A 317 -52.98 23.57 -64.94
N ASP A 318 -53.62 24.13 -63.90
CA ASP A 318 -53.80 25.57 -63.74
C ASP A 318 -52.44 26.26 -63.62
N MET A 319 -52.24 27.34 -64.39
CA MET A 319 -50.96 28.04 -64.49
C MET A 319 -50.49 28.59 -63.14
N ASN A 320 -51.40 28.99 -62.26
CA ASN A 320 -51.04 29.57 -60.97
C ASN A 320 -50.62 28.49 -59.95
N VAL A 321 -51.27 27.32 -59.96
CA VAL A 321 -50.82 26.14 -59.19
C VAL A 321 -49.40 25.75 -59.60
N ARG A 322 -49.13 25.66 -60.91
CA ARG A 322 -47.81 25.31 -61.45
C ARG A 322 -46.70 26.32 -61.13
N LYS A 323 -47.01 27.62 -61.00
CA LYS A 323 -46.04 28.63 -60.54
C LYS A 323 -45.61 28.36 -59.11
N VAL A 324 -46.57 28.10 -58.21
CA VAL A 324 -46.30 27.80 -56.80
C VAL A 324 -45.59 26.46 -56.64
N GLU A 325 -46.01 25.42 -57.36
CA GLU A 325 -45.31 24.12 -57.38
C GLU A 325 -43.85 24.28 -57.83
N LYS A 326 -43.58 25.06 -58.89
CA LYS A 326 -42.21 25.32 -59.36
C LYS A 326 -41.37 26.14 -58.36
N ALA A 327 -41.95 27.14 -57.70
CA ALA A 327 -41.26 27.93 -56.69
C ALA A 327 -40.93 27.07 -55.45
N LEU A 328 -41.91 26.29 -55.00
CA LEU A 328 -41.77 25.39 -53.86
C LEU A 328 -40.78 24.25 -54.13
N ASP A 329 -40.72 23.72 -55.36
CA ASP A 329 -39.68 22.78 -55.81
C ASP A 329 -38.29 23.43 -55.95
N GLY A 330 -38.19 24.75 -55.93
CA GLY A 330 -36.94 25.49 -55.75
C GLY A 330 -36.53 25.47 -54.28
N HIS A 331 -37.36 26.06 -53.41
CA HIS A 331 -37.17 26.10 -51.95
C HIS A 331 -36.89 24.71 -51.35
N LYS A 332 -37.59 23.65 -51.81
CA LYS A 332 -37.38 22.26 -51.36
C LYS A 332 -36.02 21.67 -51.72
N LYS A 333 -35.38 22.13 -52.80
CA LYS A 333 -34.02 21.68 -53.15
C LYS A 333 -32.96 22.36 -52.29
N GLU A 334 -33.22 23.58 -51.83
CA GLU A 334 -32.36 24.30 -50.89
C GLU A 334 -32.55 23.79 -49.45
N HIS A 335 -33.79 23.52 -49.03
CA HIS A 335 -34.08 22.89 -47.73
C HIS A 335 -33.54 21.45 -47.62
N ALA A 336 -33.76 20.59 -48.63
CA ALA A 336 -33.30 19.19 -48.57
C ALA A 336 -31.77 19.04 -48.47
N ALA A 337 -31.01 20.04 -48.90
CA ALA A 337 -29.55 20.08 -48.75
C ALA A 337 -29.09 20.43 -47.32
N LEU A 338 -29.97 20.98 -46.47
CA LEU A 338 -29.67 21.47 -45.13
C LEU A 338 -30.36 20.64 -44.03
N GLU A 339 -31.66 20.33 -44.19
CA GLU A 339 -32.47 19.63 -43.19
C GLU A 339 -31.91 18.24 -42.84
N GLY A 340 -31.38 17.51 -43.82
CA GLY A 340 -30.85 16.15 -43.61
C GLY A 340 -29.62 16.10 -42.70
N ALA A 341 -28.81 17.16 -42.67
CA ALA A 341 -27.68 17.29 -41.74
C ALA A 341 -28.12 17.87 -40.38
N TRP A 342 -29.15 18.72 -40.39
CA TRP A 342 -29.62 19.48 -39.22
C TRP A 342 -30.49 18.64 -38.27
N THR A 343 -31.43 17.87 -38.82
CA THR A 343 -32.40 17.06 -38.05
C THR A 343 -31.73 15.95 -37.24
N ALA A 344 -30.76 15.24 -37.82
CA ALA A 344 -30.00 14.18 -37.17
C ALA A 344 -29.14 14.71 -36.00
N LEU A 345 -28.68 15.95 -36.09
CA LEU A 345 -27.83 16.60 -35.08
C LEU A 345 -28.69 17.18 -33.93
N LEU A 346 -29.83 17.79 -34.24
CA LEU A 346 -30.75 18.33 -33.24
C LEU A 346 -31.39 17.26 -32.34
N GLN A 347 -31.82 16.13 -32.89
CA GLN A 347 -32.56 15.11 -32.12
C GLN A 347 -31.76 14.53 -30.94
N GLN A 348 -30.42 14.52 -31.00
CA GLN A 348 -29.57 13.94 -29.97
C GLN A 348 -29.39 14.84 -28.72
N ASP A 349 -29.51 16.16 -28.88
CA ASP A 349 -29.31 17.14 -27.80
C ASP A 349 -30.59 17.85 -27.34
N LEU A 350 -31.63 17.92 -28.18
CA LEU A 350 -32.92 18.51 -27.79
C LEU A 350 -33.49 17.84 -26.52
N ALA A 351 -33.32 16.52 -26.40
CA ALA A 351 -33.76 15.71 -25.26
C ALA A 351 -33.11 16.07 -23.92
N LYS A 352 -31.96 16.77 -23.93
CA LYS A 352 -31.29 17.26 -22.71
C LYS A 352 -31.77 18.67 -22.35
N VAL A 353 -31.90 19.54 -23.36
CA VAL A 353 -32.38 20.93 -23.19
C VAL A 353 -33.87 20.98 -22.82
N GLN A 354 -34.66 19.97 -23.21
CA GLN A 354 -36.08 19.83 -22.85
C GLN A 354 -36.36 19.87 -21.34
N GLY A 355 -35.39 19.54 -20.47
CA GLY A 355 -35.52 19.72 -19.01
C GLY A 355 -35.67 21.19 -18.55
N ILE A 356 -35.26 22.15 -19.37
CA ILE A 356 -35.32 23.60 -19.10
C ILE A 356 -36.52 24.26 -19.81
N GLN A 357 -37.11 23.62 -20.82
CA GLN A 357 -38.12 24.23 -21.71
C GLN A 357 -39.52 24.45 -21.08
N THR A 358 -39.80 23.94 -19.89
CA THR A 358 -41.17 23.81 -19.36
C THR A 358 -41.81 25.11 -18.83
N THR A 359 -41.16 26.28 -18.91
CA THR A 359 -41.58 27.49 -18.18
C THR A 359 -41.75 28.80 -18.97
N HIS A 360 -41.22 28.97 -20.20
CA HIS A 360 -41.52 30.19 -20.98
C HIS A 360 -41.37 30.04 -22.51
N PRO A 361 -42.38 30.44 -23.32
CA PRO A 361 -42.36 30.25 -24.79
C PRO A 361 -41.46 31.23 -25.56
N LEU A 362 -41.01 32.33 -24.94
CA LEU A 362 -40.28 33.42 -25.60
C LEU A 362 -38.77 33.15 -25.84
N VAL A 363 -38.26 31.97 -25.47
CA VAL A 363 -36.83 31.62 -25.62
C VAL A 363 -36.52 31.15 -27.06
N ALA A 364 -37.51 30.67 -27.81
CA ALA A 364 -37.31 29.96 -29.07
C ALA A 364 -37.03 30.85 -30.31
N THR A 365 -37.35 32.14 -30.28
CA THR A 365 -37.46 33.02 -31.47
C THR A 365 -36.54 34.26 -31.45
N SER A 366 -35.63 34.34 -30.49
CA SER A 366 -34.80 35.51 -30.18
C SER A 366 -33.37 35.37 -30.77
N PRO A 367 -32.41 36.32 -30.61
CA PRO A 367 -30.99 36.17 -31.02
C PRO A 367 -30.22 35.00 -30.36
N VAL A 368 -30.95 34.17 -29.61
CA VAL A 368 -30.57 32.92 -28.99
C VAL A 368 -29.88 31.94 -29.95
N PHE A 369 -29.95 32.08 -31.27
CA PHE A 369 -29.12 31.26 -32.18
C PHE A 369 -27.61 31.45 -31.99
N ALA A 370 -27.13 32.67 -31.72
CA ALA A 370 -25.72 32.89 -31.39
C ALA A 370 -25.37 32.32 -30.00
N PHE A 371 -26.28 32.46 -29.04
CA PHE A 371 -26.19 31.90 -27.69
C PHE A 371 -26.15 30.35 -27.72
N LEU A 372 -27.00 29.72 -28.54
CA LEU A 372 -27.04 28.27 -28.77
C LEU A 372 -25.74 27.79 -29.42
N GLY A 373 -25.19 28.50 -30.39
CA GLY A 373 -23.86 28.20 -30.95
C GLY A 373 -22.74 28.27 -29.90
N LEU A 374 -22.80 29.22 -28.96
CA LEU A 374 -21.85 29.31 -27.85
C LEU A 374 -22.06 28.20 -26.80
N VAL A 375 -23.31 27.85 -26.46
CA VAL A 375 -23.63 26.71 -25.58
C VAL A 375 -23.26 25.37 -26.23
N GLN A 376 -23.43 25.23 -27.55
CA GLN A 376 -22.96 24.08 -28.33
C GLN A 376 -21.42 24.01 -28.34
N ASN A 377 -20.72 25.12 -28.57
CA ASN A 377 -19.26 25.19 -28.45
C ASN A 377 -18.79 24.81 -27.04
N HIS A 378 -19.52 25.22 -25.99
CA HIS A 378 -19.25 24.81 -24.61
C HIS A 378 -19.49 23.30 -24.40
N HIS A 379 -20.60 22.75 -24.89
CA HIS A 379 -20.88 21.30 -24.80
C HIS A 379 -19.87 20.48 -25.61
N GLU A 380 -19.45 20.95 -26.78
CA GLU A 380 -18.36 20.37 -27.54
C GLU A 380 -17.03 20.44 -26.79
N ARG A 381 -16.70 21.55 -26.12
CA ARG A 381 -15.50 21.69 -25.28
C ARG A 381 -15.51 20.65 -24.15
N LEU A 382 -16.64 20.46 -23.45
CA LEU A 382 -16.83 19.37 -22.48
C LEU A 382 -16.65 17.98 -23.11
N ASN A 383 -17.25 17.74 -24.28
CA ASN A 383 -17.15 16.47 -25.01
C ASN A 383 -15.75 16.21 -25.62
N ARG A 384 -14.92 17.25 -25.80
CA ARG A 384 -13.50 17.15 -26.17
C ARG A 384 -12.65 16.84 -24.92
N LEU A 385 -12.85 17.55 -23.81
CA LEU A 385 -12.21 17.27 -22.51
C LEU A 385 -12.40 15.82 -22.05
N ASN A 386 -13.63 15.30 -22.17
CA ASN A 386 -13.94 13.90 -21.83
C ASN A 386 -13.20 12.85 -22.68
N LYS A 387 -12.65 13.23 -23.85
CA LYS A 387 -11.86 12.35 -24.72
C LYS A 387 -10.35 12.40 -24.44
N LEU A 388 -9.88 13.38 -23.65
CA LEU A 388 -8.47 13.50 -23.28
C LEU A 388 -8.08 12.54 -22.15
N PRO A 389 -6.78 12.19 -22.04
CA PRO A 389 -6.20 11.56 -20.84
C PRO A 389 -6.52 12.38 -19.58
N VAL A 390 -6.67 11.69 -18.43
CA VAL A 390 -7.16 12.30 -17.18
C VAL A 390 -6.28 13.49 -16.73
N ASP A 391 -4.95 13.37 -16.83
CA ASP A 391 -4.02 14.45 -16.45
C ASP A 391 -4.21 15.71 -17.31
N GLN A 392 -4.37 15.53 -18.63
CA GLN A 392 -4.59 16.63 -19.58
C GLN A 392 -5.99 17.23 -19.40
N ARG A 393 -7.01 16.39 -19.21
CA ARG A 393 -8.38 16.81 -18.90
C ARG A 393 -8.45 17.66 -17.64
N VAL A 394 -7.80 17.27 -16.55
CA VAL A 394 -7.77 18.04 -15.30
C VAL A 394 -7.05 19.38 -15.48
N GLN A 395 -5.96 19.42 -16.27
CA GLN A 395 -5.29 20.68 -16.57
C GLN A 395 -6.16 21.61 -17.42
N GLU A 396 -6.70 21.15 -18.54
CA GLU A 396 -7.53 21.97 -19.43
C GLU A 396 -8.88 22.35 -18.79
N ALA A 397 -9.44 21.48 -17.95
CA ALA A 397 -10.62 21.81 -17.12
C ALA A 397 -10.31 22.90 -16.09
N ALA A 398 -9.10 22.93 -15.52
CA ALA A 398 -8.69 24.01 -14.62
C ALA A 398 -8.43 25.34 -15.35
N GLU A 399 -7.96 25.29 -16.60
CA GLU A 399 -7.88 26.47 -17.49
C GLU A 399 -9.26 26.94 -17.97
N ALA A 400 -10.22 26.03 -18.08
CA ALA A 400 -11.63 26.29 -18.40
C ALA A 400 -12.53 26.55 -17.17
N GLY A 401 -11.95 26.62 -15.96
CA GLY A 401 -12.71 26.89 -14.72
C GLY A 401 -13.71 25.82 -14.28
N LEU A 402 -13.69 24.63 -14.88
CA LEU A 402 -14.66 23.55 -14.66
C LEU A 402 -14.39 22.81 -13.35
N VAL A 403 -14.59 23.52 -12.23
CA VAL A 403 -14.26 23.08 -10.86
C VAL A 403 -14.83 21.69 -10.54
N HIS A 404 -16.03 21.34 -11.01
CA HIS A 404 -16.62 20.00 -10.80
C HIS A 404 -15.84 18.89 -11.53
N VAL A 405 -15.43 19.12 -12.78
CA VAL A 405 -14.65 18.15 -13.59
C VAL A 405 -13.23 18.01 -13.03
N VAL A 406 -12.66 19.09 -12.50
CA VAL A 406 -11.42 19.01 -11.72
C VAL A 406 -11.64 18.16 -10.47
N GLN A 407 -12.70 18.38 -9.67
CA GLN A 407 -12.95 17.64 -8.43
C GLN A 407 -13.14 16.13 -8.63
N SER A 408 -13.83 15.68 -9.69
CA SER A 408 -14.08 14.25 -9.93
C SER A 408 -12.80 13.48 -10.28
N ASP A 409 -11.91 14.10 -11.05
CA ASP A 409 -10.81 13.42 -11.72
C ASP A 409 -9.45 13.68 -11.04
N LEU A 410 -9.29 14.83 -10.36
CA LEU A 410 -8.09 15.18 -9.58
C LEU A 410 -7.67 14.12 -8.55
N PRO A 411 -8.57 13.40 -7.82
CA PRO A 411 -8.16 12.30 -6.94
C PRO A 411 -7.32 11.22 -7.65
N GLN A 412 -7.63 10.93 -8.91
CA GLN A 412 -6.92 9.92 -9.72
C GLN A 412 -5.55 10.44 -10.16
N VAL A 413 -5.47 11.70 -10.61
CA VAL A 413 -4.20 12.37 -10.99
C VAL A 413 -3.26 12.51 -9.79
N LEU A 414 -3.79 12.81 -8.60
CA LEU A 414 -2.99 12.87 -7.37
C LEU A 414 -2.50 11.48 -6.95
N ALA A 415 -3.33 10.44 -7.13
CA ALA A 415 -2.95 9.07 -6.86
C ALA A 415 -1.85 8.59 -7.82
N SER A 416 -1.94 8.84 -9.13
CA SER A 416 -0.90 8.45 -10.10
C SER A 416 0.44 9.16 -9.83
N ILE A 417 0.40 10.46 -9.47
CA ILE A 417 1.58 11.22 -9.05
C ILE A 417 2.23 10.60 -7.80
N ASP A 418 1.45 10.31 -6.76
CA ASP A 418 2.00 9.72 -5.53
C ASP A 418 2.44 8.26 -5.71
N GLN A 419 1.79 7.49 -6.58
CA GLN A 419 2.27 6.18 -7.04
C GLN A 419 3.64 6.27 -7.72
N SER A 420 3.83 7.22 -8.65
CA SER A 420 5.12 7.42 -9.33
C SER A 420 6.26 7.74 -8.36
N ARG A 421 5.97 8.51 -7.29
CA ARG A 421 6.91 8.83 -6.21
C ARG A 421 7.30 7.58 -5.42
N LEU A 422 6.34 6.71 -5.09
CA LEU A 422 6.60 5.44 -4.40
C LEU A 422 7.50 4.49 -5.21
N VAL A 423 7.31 4.42 -6.53
CA VAL A 423 8.17 3.62 -7.41
C VAL A 423 9.60 4.19 -7.47
N ALA A 424 9.76 5.52 -7.52
CA ALA A 424 11.07 6.17 -7.45
C ALA A 424 11.78 5.96 -6.10
N ASP A 425 11.05 6.06 -4.98
CA ASP A 425 11.54 5.74 -3.63
C ASP A 425 12.06 4.28 -3.54
N LEU A 426 11.32 3.33 -4.12
CA LEU A 426 11.75 1.93 -4.21
C LEU A 426 12.98 1.75 -5.11
N HIS A 427 13.07 2.46 -6.24
CA HIS A 427 14.23 2.41 -7.14
C HIS A 427 15.51 2.91 -6.44
N HIS A 428 15.44 4.04 -5.74
CA HIS A 428 16.58 4.53 -4.95
C HIS A 428 16.94 3.60 -3.79
N THR A 429 15.96 2.95 -3.17
CA THR A 429 16.15 1.92 -2.13
C THR A 429 16.87 0.68 -2.67
N ILE A 430 16.45 0.18 -3.83
CA ILE A 430 17.07 -0.94 -4.56
C ILE A 430 18.53 -0.63 -4.88
N GLY A 431 18.82 0.51 -5.51
CA GLY A 431 20.18 0.91 -5.87
C GLY A 431 21.12 1.10 -4.67
N PHE A 432 20.59 1.54 -3.53
CA PHE A 432 21.34 1.63 -2.26
C PHE A 432 21.69 0.24 -1.70
N VAL A 433 20.70 -0.65 -1.57
CA VAL A 433 20.89 -2.01 -1.04
C VAL A 433 21.78 -2.86 -1.95
N GLN A 434 21.62 -2.74 -3.27
CA GLN A 434 22.48 -3.39 -4.25
C GLN A 434 23.93 -2.92 -4.12
N SER A 435 24.16 -1.61 -4.08
CA SER A 435 25.51 -1.03 -3.93
C SER A 435 26.22 -1.47 -2.64
N ARG A 436 25.48 -1.69 -1.56
CA ARG A 436 26.01 -2.27 -0.31
C ARG A 436 26.45 -3.72 -0.49
N LEU A 437 25.59 -4.54 -1.09
CA LEU A 437 25.87 -5.96 -1.35
C LEU A 437 27.02 -6.15 -2.35
N ASP A 438 27.04 -5.39 -3.44
CA ASP A 438 28.06 -5.54 -4.49
C ASP A 438 29.43 -5.00 -4.01
N GLY A 439 29.44 -3.98 -3.14
CA GLY A 439 30.65 -3.42 -2.52
C GLY A 439 31.21 -4.15 -1.29
N GLN A 440 30.59 -5.26 -0.85
CA GLN A 440 30.96 -6.01 0.39
C GLN A 440 31.02 -5.14 1.67
N ILE A 441 30.16 -4.11 1.73
CA ILE A 441 30.02 -3.19 2.87
C ILE A 441 29.11 -3.83 3.92
N GLU A 442 29.16 -3.39 5.19
CA GLU A 442 28.32 -3.98 6.25
C GLU A 442 26.81 -3.92 5.93
N VAL A 443 26.18 -5.09 6.11
CA VAL A 443 24.74 -5.33 6.00
C VAL A 443 24.18 -5.79 7.35
N ARG A 444 23.03 -5.21 7.72
CA ARG A 444 22.24 -5.51 8.94
C ARG A 444 20.76 -5.67 8.57
N SER A 445 19.93 -6.13 9.52
CA SER A 445 18.52 -6.51 9.31
C SER A 445 17.55 -5.33 9.16
N ASP A 446 17.96 -4.13 9.60
CA ASP A 446 17.31 -2.85 9.30
C ASP A 446 17.26 -2.54 7.80
N LEU A 447 18.29 -2.90 7.03
CA LEU A 447 18.27 -2.80 5.56
C LEU A 447 17.28 -3.77 4.89
N LEU A 448 17.01 -4.92 5.52
CA LEU A 448 15.91 -5.80 5.11
C LEU A 448 14.56 -5.13 5.38
N GLY A 449 14.40 -4.52 6.56
CA GLY A 449 13.21 -3.74 6.92
C GLY A 449 12.95 -2.56 5.98
N LEU A 450 13.99 -1.80 5.61
CA LEU A 450 13.92 -0.74 4.60
C LEU A 450 13.38 -1.29 3.26
N LEU A 451 14.02 -2.32 2.71
CA LEU A 451 13.64 -2.85 1.41
C LEU A 451 12.21 -3.41 1.46
N THR A 452 11.90 -4.26 2.45
CA THR A 452 10.57 -4.86 2.59
C THR A 452 9.48 -3.82 2.79
N THR A 453 9.69 -2.77 3.60
CA THR A 453 8.66 -1.73 3.81
C THR A 453 8.41 -0.90 2.55
N GLN A 454 9.43 -0.52 1.78
CA GLN A 454 9.20 0.19 0.51
C GLN A 454 8.56 -0.74 -0.54
N THR A 455 8.97 -2.01 -0.62
CA THR A 455 8.32 -3.01 -1.47
C THR A 455 6.85 -3.20 -1.11
N GLN A 456 6.51 -3.27 0.19
CA GLN A 456 5.12 -3.37 0.65
C GLN A 456 4.30 -2.11 0.35
N ARG A 457 4.87 -0.90 0.48
CA ARG A 457 4.18 0.34 0.07
C ARG A 457 3.85 0.34 -1.42
N VAL A 458 4.80 -0.02 -2.29
CA VAL A 458 4.53 -0.15 -3.72
C VAL A 458 3.47 -1.24 -4.00
N LEU A 459 3.60 -2.42 -3.38
CA LEU A 459 2.67 -3.55 -3.57
C LEU A 459 1.24 -3.26 -3.09
N THR A 460 1.05 -2.37 -2.11
CA THR A 460 -0.27 -2.03 -1.54
C THR A 460 -0.88 -0.75 -2.09
N GLN A 461 -0.09 0.12 -2.72
CA GLN A 461 -0.53 1.45 -3.16
C GLN A 461 -0.41 1.68 -4.67
N THR A 462 0.30 0.82 -5.42
CA THR A 462 0.41 0.88 -6.89
C THR A 462 -0.31 -0.28 -7.56
N THR A 463 -0.93 -0.01 -8.71
CA THR A 463 -1.65 -1.00 -9.55
C THR A 463 -0.93 -1.30 -10.87
N ASP A 464 0.19 -0.62 -11.14
CA ASP A 464 0.84 -0.62 -12.44
C ASP A 464 1.71 -1.85 -12.69
N THR A 465 1.53 -2.46 -13.87
CA THR A 465 2.37 -3.55 -14.38
C THR A 465 3.83 -3.14 -14.59
N SER A 466 4.11 -1.83 -14.78
CA SER A 466 5.46 -1.27 -14.86
C SER A 466 6.30 -1.56 -13.60
N SER A 467 5.66 -1.71 -12.45
CA SER A 467 6.31 -2.04 -11.19
C SER A 467 6.81 -3.49 -11.10
N SER A 468 6.35 -4.42 -11.95
CA SER A 468 6.66 -5.86 -11.84
C SER A 468 8.16 -6.14 -11.85
N SER A 469 8.91 -5.58 -12.81
CA SER A 469 10.37 -5.73 -12.86
C SER A 469 11.06 -5.19 -11.60
N MET A 470 10.56 -4.07 -11.05
CA MET A 470 11.10 -3.45 -9.84
C MET A 470 10.81 -4.28 -8.58
N LEU A 471 9.65 -4.95 -8.53
CA LEU A 471 9.28 -5.88 -7.47
C LEU A 471 10.05 -7.21 -7.58
N GLU A 472 10.34 -7.67 -8.79
CA GLU A 472 11.21 -8.84 -9.04
C GLU A 472 12.66 -8.56 -8.63
N ASP A 473 13.20 -7.38 -8.96
CA ASP A 473 14.52 -6.92 -8.50
C ASP A 473 14.57 -6.77 -6.97
N ALA A 474 13.54 -6.17 -6.36
CA ALA A 474 13.40 -6.11 -4.90
C ALA A 474 13.36 -7.50 -4.26
N GLY A 475 12.62 -8.44 -4.85
CA GLY A 475 12.56 -9.84 -4.41
C GLY A 475 13.88 -10.59 -4.64
N GLY A 476 14.61 -10.27 -5.70
CA GLY A 476 15.98 -10.75 -5.96
C GLY A 476 16.96 -10.27 -4.90
N LEU A 477 17.01 -8.96 -4.64
CA LEU A 477 17.85 -8.36 -3.61
C LEU A 477 17.47 -8.81 -2.20
N THR A 478 16.18 -8.95 -1.89
CA THR A 478 15.68 -9.51 -0.62
C THR A 478 16.26 -10.90 -0.39
N ARG A 479 16.21 -11.79 -1.40
CA ARG A 479 16.80 -13.13 -1.34
C ARG A 479 18.33 -13.10 -1.25
N ARG A 480 19.02 -12.15 -1.91
CA ARG A 480 20.49 -11.96 -1.77
C ARG A 480 20.87 -11.48 -0.36
N LEU A 481 20.12 -10.54 0.20
CA LEU A 481 20.37 -9.93 1.50
C LEU A 481 20.06 -10.89 2.65
N GLN A 482 18.95 -11.63 2.57
CA GLN A 482 18.66 -12.74 3.49
C GLN A 482 19.78 -13.78 3.50
N LYS A 483 20.29 -14.21 2.32
CA LYS A 483 21.44 -15.13 2.24
C LYS A 483 22.70 -14.56 2.89
N SER A 484 22.98 -13.26 2.73
CA SER A 484 24.11 -12.58 3.38
C SER A 484 23.96 -12.57 4.91
N LEU A 485 22.79 -12.17 5.44
CA LEU A 485 22.50 -12.17 6.88
C LEU A 485 22.51 -13.59 7.49
N MET A 486 22.00 -14.59 6.76
CA MET A 486 22.10 -16.01 7.15
C MET A 486 23.56 -16.48 7.17
N ALA A 487 24.39 -16.08 6.20
CA ALA A 487 25.81 -16.42 6.20
C ALA A 487 26.58 -15.72 7.33
N LYS A 488 26.27 -14.44 7.65
CA LYS A 488 26.86 -13.67 8.75
C LYS A 488 26.48 -14.24 10.12
N SER A 489 25.22 -14.64 10.30
CA SER A 489 24.77 -15.33 11.53
C SER A 489 25.30 -16.77 11.64
N LYS A 490 25.45 -17.50 10.53
CA LYS A 490 26.14 -18.81 10.48
C LYS A 490 27.61 -18.68 10.87
N LEU A 491 28.33 -17.66 10.39
CA LEU A 491 29.69 -17.34 10.82
C LEU A 491 29.75 -17.00 12.32
N ALA A 492 28.85 -16.15 12.80
CA ALA A 492 28.78 -15.79 14.23
C ALA A 492 28.44 -16.98 15.14
N LYS A 493 27.75 -18.02 14.64
CA LYS A 493 27.57 -19.31 15.33
C LYS A 493 28.86 -20.14 15.30
N ILE A 494 29.51 -20.29 14.15
CA ILE A 494 30.77 -21.05 14.02
C ILE A 494 31.89 -20.45 14.90
N LEU A 495 32.02 -19.12 14.94
CA LEU A 495 33.04 -18.42 15.75
C LEU A 495 32.87 -18.56 17.27
N LYS A 496 31.76 -19.13 17.78
CA LYS A 496 31.61 -19.49 19.20
C LYS A 496 32.33 -20.79 19.57
N SER A 497 32.56 -21.68 18.61
CA SER A 497 33.24 -22.97 18.78
C SER A 497 33.94 -23.35 17.47
N PRO A 498 34.94 -22.57 17.02
CA PRO A 498 35.43 -22.66 15.66
C PRO A 498 36.33 -23.87 15.46
N THR A 499 36.09 -24.64 14.40
CA THR A 499 36.94 -25.78 14.01
C THR A 499 37.41 -25.62 12.57
N VAL A 500 38.56 -26.22 12.22
CA VAL A 500 39.14 -26.09 10.88
C VAL A 500 38.15 -26.55 9.79
N ALA A 501 37.50 -27.68 10.00
CA ALA A 501 36.50 -28.22 9.07
C ALA A 501 35.26 -27.31 8.92
N SER A 502 34.72 -26.76 10.02
CA SER A 502 33.50 -25.94 9.98
C SER A 502 33.73 -24.55 9.37
N LEU A 503 34.86 -23.90 9.67
CA LEU A 503 35.22 -22.62 9.07
C LEU A 503 35.58 -22.77 7.59
N GLN A 504 36.33 -23.81 7.22
CA GLN A 504 36.72 -24.00 5.81
C GLN A 504 35.52 -24.39 4.95
N ALA A 505 34.67 -25.33 5.40
CA ALA A 505 33.43 -25.66 4.69
C ALA A 505 32.46 -24.46 4.59
N TRP A 506 32.47 -23.52 5.55
CA TRP A 506 31.70 -22.27 5.44
C TRP A 506 32.32 -21.29 4.44
N LEU A 507 33.65 -21.17 4.38
CA LEU A 507 34.32 -20.36 3.35
C LEU A 507 34.03 -20.93 1.96
N ASP A 508 34.10 -22.25 1.77
CA ASP A 508 33.81 -22.90 0.49
C ASP A 508 32.33 -22.72 0.09
N ASP A 509 31.40 -22.82 1.05
CA ASP A 509 29.96 -22.52 0.89
C ASP A 509 29.70 -21.06 0.46
N VAL A 510 30.47 -20.09 0.98
CA VAL A 510 30.35 -18.66 0.64
C VAL A 510 30.92 -18.36 -0.75
N HIS A 511 32.13 -18.85 -1.06
CA HIS A 511 32.77 -18.60 -2.36
C HIS A 511 32.01 -19.28 -3.51
N SER A 512 31.61 -20.55 -3.34
CA SER A 512 30.87 -21.30 -4.37
C SER A 512 29.49 -20.69 -4.69
N ARG A 513 28.79 -20.17 -3.67
CA ARG A 513 27.45 -19.57 -3.84
C ARG A 513 27.47 -18.08 -4.19
N ARG A 514 28.66 -17.47 -4.32
CA ARG A 514 28.86 -16.01 -4.51
C ARG A 514 28.04 -15.16 -3.52
N THR A 515 27.90 -15.61 -2.27
CA THR A 515 27.15 -14.83 -1.26
C THR A 515 27.98 -13.65 -0.80
N SER A 516 27.48 -12.43 -1.00
CA SER A 516 28.16 -11.24 -0.50
C SER A 516 28.31 -11.30 1.02
N MET A 517 29.51 -10.95 1.47
CA MET A 517 29.97 -11.01 2.85
C MET A 517 30.93 -9.85 3.09
N GLU A 518 30.94 -9.31 4.29
CA GLU A 518 31.89 -8.26 4.69
C GLU A 518 33.34 -8.75 4.56
N ALA A 519 34.18 -7.99 3.85
CA ALA A 519 35.60 -8.31 3.69
C ALA A 519 36.32 -8.44 5.05
N SER A 520 35.94 -7.64 6.05
CA SER A 520 36.44 -7.73 7.43
C SER A 520 36.01 -9.01 8.16
N ALA A 521 34.83 -9.55 7.85
CA ALA A 521 34.34 -10.81 8.40
C ALA A 521 35.02 -12.02 7.74
N LEU A 522 35.20 -11.98 6.41
CA LEU A 522 36.00 -12.96 5.67
C LEU A 522 37.45 -13.01 6.16
N GLN A 523 38.09 -11.85 6.32
CA GLN A 523 39.45 -11.76 6.86
C GLN A 523 39.53 -12.34 8.28
N SER A 524 38.60 -11.96 9.17
CA SER A 524 38.55 -12.50 10.53
C SER A 524 38.34 -14.02 10.55
N ALA A 525 37.52 -14.58 9.66
CA ALA A 525 37.31 -16.02 9.53
C ALA A 525 38.59 -16.75 9.04
N ASN A 526 39.29 -16.18 8.06
CA ASN A 526 40.56 -16.70 7.56
C ASN A 526 41.67 -16.65 8.63
N ASP A 527 41.76 -15.59 9.42
CA ASP A 527 42.76 -15.47 10.49
C ASP A 527 42.52 -16.47 11.62
N VAL A 528 41.25 -16.68 12.03
CA VAL A 528 40.89 -17.73 13.01
C VAL A 528 41.14 -19.13 12.44
N LEU A 529 40.82 -19.39 11.16
CA LEU A 529 41.15 -20.65 10.49
C LEU A 529 42.67 -20.90 10.45
N ARG A 530 43.47 -19.85 10.25
CA ARG A 530 44.95 -19.92 10.26
C ARG A 530 45.50 -20.23 11.65
N GLN A 531 44.94 -19.61 12.70
CA GLN A 531 45.29 -19.91 14.10
C GLN A 531 44.92 -21.35 14.48
N LEU A 532 43.74 -21.84 14.09
CA LEU A 532 43.30 -23.20 14.38
C LEU A 532 44.13 -24.26 13.64
N LYS A 533 44.56 -23.98 12.41
CA LYS A 533 45.51 -24.85 11.68
C LYS A 533 46.87 -24.90 12.37
N ALA A 534 47.32 -23.80 12.98
CA ALA A 534 48.55 -23.77 13.78
C ALA A 534 48.42 -24.52 15.12
N SER A 535 47.24 -24.49 15.78
CA SER A 535 47.03 -25.26 17.02
C SER A 535 46.80 -26.75 16.79
N HIS A 536 46.26 -27.16 15.63
CA HIS A 536 46.02 -28.58 15.30
C HIS A 536 47.29 -29.42 15.05
N HIS A 537 48.49 -28.87 15.22
CA HIS A 537 49.74 -29.64 15.28
C HIS A 537 50.12 -30.09 16.71
N VAL A 538 49.16 -30.05 17.65
CA VAL A 538 49.32 -30.56 19.02
C VAL A 538 48.11 -31.42 19.40
N GLU A 539 48.31 -32.74 19.51
CA GLU A 539 47.35 -33.72 20.07
C GLU A 539 47.24 -33.58 21.61
N PRO A 540 46.09 -33.94 22.24
CA PRO A 540 45.81 -35.35 22.59
C PRO A 540 44.33 -35.80 22.45
N GLN A 541 44.09 -37.05 22.89
CA GLN A 541 42.98 -37.96 22.54
C GLN A 541 41.70 -37.88 23.42
N PHE A 542 40.68 -38.68 23.02
CA PHE A 542 39.44 -39.12 23.73
C PHE A 542 38.13 -38.31 23.61
N GLU A 543 37.00 -39.02 23.78
CA GLU A 543 35.66 -38.72 23.21
C GLU A 543 34.47 -38.84 24.22
N SER A 544 33.31 -38.27 23.85
CA SER A 544 31.89 -38.67 24.14
C SER A 544 31.37 -39.06 25.56
N SER A 545 30.72 -38.12 26.27
CA SER A 545 29.25 -37.99 26.52
C SER A 545 28.30 -39.18 26.95
N THR A 546 27.82 -39.17 28.22
CA THR A 546 26.40 -39.13 28.78
C THR A 546 25.31 -40.27 28.61
N ALA A 547 24.08 -40.17 29.24
CA ALA A 547 23.18 -41.31 29.64
C ALA A 547 21.70 -41.07 30.19
N GLY A 548 20.85 -42.15 30.19
CA GLY A 548 19.60 -42.50 30.99
C GLY A 548 18.17 -42.37 30.35
N ASP A 549 17.10 -43.13 30.79
CA ASP A 549 15.61 -42.81 30.71
C ASP A 549 14.55 -43.67 31.55
N GLY A 550 13.18 -43.50 31.46
CA GLY A 550 12.16 -43.85 32.53
C GLY A 550 10.63 -44.35 32.39
N GLU A 551 9.64 -43.71 33.06
CA GLU A 551 8.17 -43.99 33.41
C GLU A 551 7.41 -43.01 34.49
N TYR A 552 6.18 -42.54 34.32
CA TYR A 552 5.48 -41.36 34.94
C TYR A 552 5.01 -41.24 36.44
N LEU A 553 5.84 -41.02 37.49
CA LEU A 553 5.38 -40.96 38.92
C LEU A 553 5.10 -39.53 39.48
N HIS A 554 4.04 -39.35 40.28
CA HIS A 554 3.83 -38.14 41.12
C HIS A 554 4.55 -38.28 42.47
N VAL A 555 5.58 -37.49 42.73
CA VAL A 555 6.42 -37.67 43.92
C VAL A 555 6.56 -36.39 44.74
N SER A 556 5.98 -36.42 45.95
CA SER A 556 6.49 -35.63 47.08
C SER A 556 7.97 -35.96 47.25
N GLY A 557 8.84 -34.99 46.92
CA GLY A 557 10.21 -35.19 46.40
C GLY A 557 11.22 -36.04 47.20
N ASP A 558 10.86 -36.52 48.37
CA ASP A 558 11.63 -37.44 49.21
C ASP A 558 11.36 -38.94 48.89
N ASP A 559 10.21 -39.27 48.30
CA ASP A 559 9.73 -40.66 48.07
C ASP A 559 10.00 -41.22 46.64
N VAL A 560 11.02 -40.74 45.92
CA VAL A 560 11.36 -41.32 44.59
C VAL A 560 12.06 -42.65 44.78
N ASP A 561 11.39 -43.76 44.46
CA ASP A 561 12.02 -45.09 44.48
C ASP A 561 13.05 -45.25 43.34
N LYS A 562 14.30 -44.97 43.70
CA LYS A 562 15.48 -45.01 42.83
C LYS A 562 15.96 -46.44 42.52
N SER A 563 15.30 -47.49 43.03
CA SER A 563 15.75 -48.86 42.77
C SER A 563 15.32 -49.41 41.41
N VAL A 564 14.34 -48.79 40.73
CA VAL A 564 13.66 -49.36 39.57
C VAL A 564 14.02 -48.66 38.26
N HIS A 565 14.29 -49.44 37.20
CA HIS A 565 14.86 -48.98 35.93
C HIS A 565 13.95 -49.32 34.72
N PHE A 566 13.90 -48.46 33.71
CA PHE A 566 12.92 -48.59 32.61
C PHE A 566 13.00 -49.85 31.74
N SER A 567 14.15 -50.53 31.75
CA SER A 567 14.29 -51.85 31.10
C SER A 567 13.49 -52.96 31.80
N GLU A 568 12.91 -52.69 32.97
CA GLU A 568 12.13 -53.61 33.79
C GLU A 568 10.61 -53.45 33.58
N TYR A 569 10.18 -52.65 32.59
CA TYR A 569 8.76 -52.49 32.27
C TYR A 569 8.16 -53.78 31.68
N ASP A 570 7.20 -54.38 32.37
CA ASP A 570 6.52 -55.64 31.99
C ASP A 570 5.96 -55.65 30.55
N GLN A 571 5.66 -54.46 30.00
CA GLN A 571 5.10 -54.29 28.67
C GLN A 571 6.13 -54.30 27.53
N LEU A 572 7.44 -54.33 27.84
CA LEU A 572 8.50 -54.50 26.85
C LEU A 572 8.43 -55.88 26.17
N ARG A 573 8.73 -55.95 24.88
CA ARG A 573 8.85 -57.24 24.18
C ARG A 573 10.03 -58.04 24.72
N SER A 574 9.81 -59.31 25.02
CA SER A 574 10.85 -60.29 25.41
C SER A 574 12.03 -60.36 24.43
N ASP A 575 11.80 -60.07 23.14
CA ASP A 575 12.82 -59.92 22.11
C ASP A 575 13.99 -58.98 22.49
N TYR A 576 13.73 -57.97 23.34
CA TYR A 576 14.70 -56.96 23.78
C TYR A 576 15.21 -57.21 25.23
N GLY A 577 15.15 -58.44 25.72
CA GLY A 577 15.39 -58.81 27.12
C GLY A 577 16.80 -58.59 27.66
N GLY A 578 17.18 -57.35 27.95
CA GLY A 578 18.35 -57.00 28.77
C GLY A 578 18.73 -55.52 28.68
N PRO A 579 19.40 -54.94 29.71
CA PRO A 579 19.73 -53.51 29.73
C PRO A 579 20.54 -53.02 28.51
N ALA A 580 21.40 -53.87 27.95
CA ALA A 580 22.22 -53.56 26.77
C ALA A 580 21.42 -53.42 25.46
N ALA A 581 20.13 -53.80 25.43
CA ALA A 581 19.22 -53.53 24.31
C ALA A 581 18.39 -52.24 24.50
N MET A 582 18.32 -51.73 25.74
CA MET A 582 17.60 -50.50 26.11
C MET A 582 18.57 -49.31 26.16
N GLN A 583 19.33 -49.12 25.08
CA GLN A 583 20.27 -48.00 24.92
C GLN A 583 20.24 -47.45 23.49
N TRP A 584 20.89 -46.30 23.30
CA TRP A 584 20.89 -45.55 22.05
C TRP A 584 21.40 -46.38 20.89
N GLU A 585 20.68 -46.36 19.76
CA GLU A 585 21.15 -46.90 18.50
C GLU A 585 20.92 -45.88 17.37
N SER A 586 21.79 -45.87 16.36
CA SER A 586 21.57 -45.07 15.14
C SER A 586 20.65 -45.76 14.11
N ARG A 587 20.20 -46.99 14.37
CA ARG A 587 19.30 -47.76 13.50
C ARG A 587 17.84 -47.43 13.84
N VAL A 588 16.99 -47.36 12.82
CA VAL A 588 15.54 -47.29 13.01
C VAL A 588 15.04 -48.62 13.58
N LEU A 589 14.11 -48.57 14.52
CA LEU A 589 13.45 -49.76 15.04
C LEU A 589 12.58 -50.41 13.96
N ASP A 590 12.87 -51.65 13.59
CA ASP A 590 12.10 -52.39 12.58
C ASP A 590 10.78 -52.98 13.15
N ARG A 591 10.57 -52.89 14.47
CA ARG A 591 9.35 -53.28 15.21
C ARG A 591 9.17 -52.38 16.45
N PRO A 592 7.95 -52.19 16.96
CA PRO A 592 7.71 -51.47 18.22
C PRO A 592 8.39 -52.11 19.44
N LEU A 593 8.64 -51.29 20.47
CA LEU A 593 9.26 -51.73 21.73
C LEU A 593 8.26 -52.44 22.65
N LEU A 594 7.01 -51.95 22.69
CA LEU A 594 5.98 -52.46 23.57
C LEU A 594 5.15 -53.59 22.94
N GLN A 595 4.77 -54.61 23.73
CA GLN A 595 4.07 -55.81 23.28
C GLN A 595 2.69 -55.54 22.66
N HIS A 596 1.96 -54.60 23.26
CA HIS A 596 0.60 -54.22 22.86
C HIS A 596 0.55 -53.26 21.67
N GLN A 597 1.69 -52.68 21.29
CA GLN A 597 1.78 -51.72 20.19
C GLN A 597 2.04 -52.46 18.88
N ARG A 598 1.19 -52.27 17.87
CA ARG A 598 1.25 -52.97 16.57
C ARG A 598 0.94 -52.06 15.38
N THR A 599 1.41 -50.82 15.42
CA THR A 599 1.17 -49.83 14.35
C THR A 599 2.43 -49.55 13.53
N PRO A 600 2.32 -49.25 12.21
CA PRO A 600 3.45 -48.77 11.42
C PRO A 600 3.93 -47.38 11.86
N TRP A 601 3.11 -46.67 12.64
CA TRP A 601 3.40 -45.35 13.19
C TRP A 601 4.54 -45.40 14.21
N SER A 602 4.70 -46.46 15.01
CA SER A 602 5.87 -46.66 15.89
C SER A 602 7.20 -46.59 15.11
N VAL A 603 7.27 -47.24 13.94
CA VAL A 603 8.46 -47.23 13.06
C VAL A 603 8.64 -45.85 12.40
N HIS A 604 7.55 -45.11 12.15
CA HIS A 604 7.62 -43.72 11.68
C HIS A 604 8.16 -42.78 12.78
N VAL A 605 7.65 -42.89 14.00
CA VAL A 605 8.13 -42.16 15.19
C VAL A 605 9.62 -42.40 15.41
N SER A 606 10.08 -43.66 15.34
CA SER A 606 11.50 -44.01 15.46
C SER A 606 12.38 -43.25 14.44
N ARG A 607 11.91 -43.10 13.20
CA ARG A 607 12.58 -42.24 12.21
C ARG A 607 12.57 -40.79 12.65
N CYS A 608 11.41 -40.23 12.98
CA CYS A 608 11.28 -38.82 13.34
C CYS A 608 12.12 -38.43 14.57
N ILE A 609 12.21 -39.30 15.59
CA ILE A 609 13.09 -39.12 16.76
C ILE A 609 14.56 -39.05 16.33
N LEU A 610 15.04 -40.05 15.58
CA LEU A 610 16.41 -40.07 15.05
C LEU A 610 16.71 -38.87 14.14
N GLY A 611 15.72 -38.38 13.40
CA GLY A 611 15.80 -37.18 12.58
C GLY A 611 15.81 -35.88 13.38
N TYR A 612 15.07 -35.81 14.50
CA TYR A 612 15.06 -34.65 15.39
C TYR A 612 16.41 -34.49 16.10
N MET A 613 16.87 -35.60 16.68
CA MET A 613 18.14 -35.73 17.39
C MET A 613 19.37 -35.67 16.44
N ARG A 614 19.13 -35.77 15.11
CA ARG A 614 20.11 -35.80 14.01
C ARG A 614 21.02 -37.02 13.97
N ASP A 615 20.66 -38.10 14.66
CA ASP A 615 21.32 -39.40 14.49
C ASP A 615 21.06 -40.02 13.13
N ARG A 616 19.95 -39.62 12.49
CA ARG A 616 19.73 -39.77 11.05
C ARG A 616 19.61 -38.40 10.40
N VAL A 617 20.23 -38.22 9.23
CA VAL A 617 20.12 -36.99 8.44
C VAL A 617 18.71 -36.90 7.83
N MET A 618 17.85 -36.10 8.44
CA MET A 618 16.56 -35.68 7.89
C MET A 618 16.35 -34.17 8.06
N TRP A 619 15.43 -33.62 7.27
CA TRP A 619 15.21 -32.18 7.13
C TRP A 619 14.14 -31.68 8.12
N PHE A 620 14.14 -30.36 8.38
CA PHE A 620 13.13 -29.65 9.20
C PHE A 620 12.79 -30.34 10.53
N ARG A 621 13.72 -30.25 11.49
CA ARG A 621 13.62 -30.89 12.81
C ARG A 621 12.31 -30.54 13.53
N GLU A 622 11.89 -29.29 13.43
CA GLU A 622 10.74 -28.71 14.10
C GLU A 622 9.44 -29.37 13.59
N MET A 623 9.36 -29.64 12.28
CA MET A 623 8.28 -30.44 11.67
C MET A 623 8.32 -31.92 12.09
N LEU A 624 9.50 -32.48 12.39
CA LEU A 624 9.61 -33.86 12.90
C LEU A 624 9.08 -33.95 14.34
N ALA A 625 9.34 -32.96 15.20
CA ALA A 625 8.70 -32.88 16.52
C ALA A 625 7.19 -32.70 16.40
N GLN A 626 6.75 -31.76 15.54
CA GLN A 626 5.32 -31.54 15.30
C GLN A 626 4.62 -32.82 14.82
N SER A 627 5.26 -33.60 13.93
CA SER A 627 4.74 -34.90 13.49
C SER A 627 4.65 -35.94 14.62
N ILE A 628 5.64 -36.02 15.50
CA ILE A 628 5.63 -36.93 16.67
C ILE A 628 4.49 -36.55 17.62
N LEU A 629 4.39 -35.27 18.00
CA LEU A 629 3.37 -34.76 18.90
C LEU A 629 1.97 -34.93 18.32
N GLN A 630 1.79 -34.64 17.03
CA GLN A 630 0.51 -34.81 16.33
C GLN A 630 0.07 -36.29 16.29
N LEU A 631 0.98 -37.22 15.98
CA LEU A 631 0.67 -38.65 15.95
C LEU A 631 0.33 -39.19 17.36
N ALA A 632 1.03 -38.75 18.40
CA ALA A 632 0.76 -39.13 19.78
C ALA A 632 -0.58 -38.59 20.30
N LEU A 633 -0.92 -37.32 20.00
CA LEU A 633 -2.21 -36.72 20.36
C LEU A 633 -3.38 -37.37 19.59
N GLN A 634 -3.18 -37.74 18.31
CA GLN A 634 -4.22 -38.41 17.51
C GLN A 634 -4.39 -39.89 17.83
N GLN A 635 -3.37 -40.55 18.39
CA GLN A 635 -3.41 -41.96 18.77
C GLN A 635 -2.81 -42.10 20.18
N PRO A 636 -3.60 -41.86 21.26
CA PRO A 636 -3.09 -41.91 22.64
C PRO A 636 -2.37 -43.21 23.02
N ALA A 637 -2.71 -44.33 22.37
CA ALA A 637 -1.97 -45.59 22.53
C ALA A 637 -0.48 -45.47 22.17
N LEU A 638 -0.09 -44.61 21.22
CA LEU A 638 1.30 -44.37 20.86
C LEU A 638 2.09 -43.60 21.92
N VAL A 639 1.47 -42.91 22.87
CA VAL A 639 2.17 -42.05 23.83
C VAL A 639 3.26 -42.82 24.58
N ASP A 640 2.90 -43.96 25.18
CA ASP A 640 3.85 -44.83 25.87
C ASP A 640 5.00 -45.29 24.97
N GLU A 641 4.73 -45.58 23.69
CA GLU A 641 5.74 -46.01 22.72
C GLU A 641 6.65 -44.84 22.30
N VAL A 642 6.12 -43.63 22.12
CA VAL A 642 6.91 -42.40 21.85
C VAL A 642 7.87 -42.14 23.01
N LEU A 643 7.36 -42.24 24.23
CA LEU A 643 8.15 -42.10 25.45
C LEU A 643 9.23 -43.19 25.51
N MET A 644 8.86 -44.48 25.46
CA MET A 644 9.80 -45.61 25.47
C MET A 644 10.87 -45.55 24.36
N GLN A 645 10.56 -44.96 23.20
CA GLN A 645 11.53 -44.75 22.12
C GLN A 645 12.46 -43.56 22.35
N LEU A 646 11.96 -42.41 22.83
CA LEU A 646 12.82 -41.32 23.30
C LEU A 646 13.76 -41.83 24.39
N MET A 647 13.22 -42.65 25.28
CA MET A 647 13.87 -43.24 26.43
C MET A 647 15.05 -44.13 26.08
N LYS A 648 14.83 -45.07 25.16
CA LYS A 648 15.92 -45.88 24.59
C LYS A 648 17.00 -44.99 23.97
N GLN A 649 16.67 -43.83 23.43
CA GLN A 649 17.60 -42.96 22.70
C GLN A 649 18.30 -41.88 23.54
N LEU A 650 17.96 -41.69 24.81
CA LEU A 650 18.80 -40.95 25.77
C LEU A 650 19.76 -41.87 26.54
N THR A 651 19.39 -43.14 26.71
CA THR A 651 20.19 -44.12 27.45
C THR A 651 21.53 -44.44 26.78
N TYR A 652 22.64 -44.17 27.49
CA TYR A 652 24.03 -44.27 27.02
C TYR A 652 24.30 -43.63 25.65
N ASN A 653 23.64 -42.50 25.34
CA ASN A 653 23.77 -41.82 24.05
C ASN A 653 25.14 -41.11 23.91
N PRO A 654 26.07 -41.59 23.05
CA PRO A 654 27.43 -41.07 22.94
C PRO A 654 27.52 -39.66 22.30
N ARG A 655 26.38 -39.02 22.00
CA ARG A 655 26.29 -37.76 21.26
C ARG A 655 25.55 -36.71 22.12
N PRO A 656 26.26 -35.75 22.73
CA PRO A 656 25.67 -34.86 23.73
C PRO A 656 24.67 -33.88 23.11
N GLU A 657 24.79 -33.62 21.81
CA GLU A 657 23.90 -32.76 21.03
C GLU A 657 22.68 -33.52 20.48
N SER A 658 22.77 -34.85 20.35
CA SER A 658 21.59 -35.71 20.14
C SER A 658 20.80 -35.80 21.44
N GLU A 659 21.48 -36.14 22.54
CA GLU A 659 20.91 -36.18 23.90
C GLU A 659 20.21 -34.88 24.29
N ARG A 660 20.89 -33.71 24.22
CA ARG A 660 20.30 -32.39 24.53
C ARG A 660 18.96 -32.16 23.82
N ARG A 661 18.87 -32.63 22.57
CA ARG A 661 17.69 -32.49 21.72
C ARG A 661 16.62 -33.52 22.08
N GLY A 662 17.00 -34.77 22.34
CA GLY A 662 16.08 -35.79 22.84
C GLY A 662 15.45 -35.37 24.17
N TRP A 663 16.22 -34.75 25.09
CA TRP A 663 15.70 -34.14 26.32
C TRP A 663 14.70 -33.01 26.07
N SER A 664 14.98 -32.15 25.08
CA SER A 664 14.11 -31.03 24.74
C SER A 664 12.81 -31.52 24.08
N LEU A 665 12.89 -32.57 23.26
CA LEU A 665 11.74 -33.26 22.68
C LEU A 665 10.94 -34.04 23.71
N LEU A 666 11.60 -34.70 24.67
CA LEU A 666 10.96 -35.34 25.82
C LEU A 666 10.16 -34.29 26.59
N ALA A 667 10.78 -33.19 27.02
CA ALA A 667 10.10 -32.11 27.73
C ALA A 667 8.89 -31.52 26.96
N LEU A 668 8.98 -31.40 25.62
CA LEU A 668 7.86 -31.00 24.75
C LEU A 668 6.70 -32.00 24.73
N CYS A 669 6.98 -33.30 24.79
CA CYS A 669 5.94 -34.32 24.91
C CYS A 669 5.11 -34.11 26.19
N LEU A 670 5.73 -33.67 27.30
CA LEU A 670 5.11 -33.63 28.64
C LEU A 670 4.32 -32.33 28.89
N THR A 671 4.48 -31.34 28.02
CA THR A 671 3.54 -30.22 27.94
C THR A 671 2.27 -30.62 27.17
N CYS A 672 2.36 -31.63 26.30
CA CYS A 672 1.28 -32.05 25.40
C CYS A 672 0.45 -33.24 25.91
N PHE A 673 1.08 -34.22 26.56
CA PHE A 673 0.44 -35.46 27.02
C PHE A 673 1.17 -36.16 28.20
N SER A 674 0.40 -36.91 28.99
CA SER A 674 0.87 -37.80 30.07
C SER A 674 1.04 -39.24 29.56
N PRO A 675 1.88 -40.09 30.19
CA PRO A 675 1.89 -41.52 29.94
C PRO A 675 0.64 -42.24 30.47
N SER A 676 0.57 -43.54 30.26
CA SER A 676 -0.35 -44.41 31.00
C SER A 676 0.03 -44.59 32.49
N PRO A 677 -0.93 -44.86 33.39
CA PRO A 677 -0.67 -45.19 34.81
C PRO A 677 0.15 -46.45 35.14
N PRO A 678 0.37 -47.44 34.25
CA PRO A 678 1.43 -48.42 34.45
C PRO A 678 2.79 -47.90 33.99
N LEU A 679 2.87 -47.11 32.91
CA LEU A 679 4.11 -46.41 32.50
C LEU A 679 4.34 -45.19 33.42
N ALA A 680 4.36 -45.40 34.75
CA ALA A 680 4.11 -44.37 35.78
C ALA A 680 5.05 -44.33 37.02
N LYS A 681 6.27 -44.89 36.97
CA LYS A 681 7.25 -44.84 38.08
C LYS A 681 8.71 -44.51 37.71
N PHE A 682 9.29 -45.16 36.71
CA PHE A 682 10.72 -45.06 36.34
C PHE A 682 11.26 -43.75 35.68
N VAL A 683 10.47 -42.68 35.39
CA VAL A 683 10.74 -41.34 34.73
C VAL A 683 10.71 -40.32 35.82
N ALA A 684 9.86 -40.45 36.84
CA ALA A 684 10.24 -39.83 38.10
C ALA A 684 11.62 -40.39 38.50
N SER A 685 11.81 -41.72 38.57
CA SER A 685 13.12 -42.33 38.86
C SER A 685 14.24 -41.84 37.93
N PHE A 686 14.02 -41.79 36.62
CA PHE A 686 15.03 -41.34 35.67
C PHE A 686 15.26 -39.83 35.66
N VAL A 687 14.23 -39.03 35.47
CA VAL A 687 14.37 -37.58 35.36
C VAL A 687 14.98 -37.04 36.65
N HIS A 688 14.69 -37.68 37.78
CA HIS A 688 15.32 -37.40 39.06
C HIS A 688 16.73 -37.99 39.23
N SER A 689 17.10 -39.09 38.57
CA SER A 689 18.49 -39.61 38.57
C SER A 689 19.39 -38.92 37.52
N SER A 690 18.79 -38.30 36.51
CA SER A 690 19.46 -37.44 35.55
C SER A 690 19.88 -36.11 36.17
N ARG A 691 21.07 -35.64 35.79
CA ARG A 691 21.59 -34.31 36.16
C ARG A 691 21.45 -33.28 35.02
N HIS A 692 20.68 -33.59 33.97
CA HIS A 692 20.55 -32.70 32.82
C HIS A 692 19.67 -31.47 33.18
N PRO A 693 20.01 -30.23 32.78
CA PRO A 693 19.24 -29.03 33.16
C PRO A 693 17.80 -28.94 32.62
N VAL A 694 17.41 -29.85 31.71
CA VAL A 694 16.02 -30.00 31.26
C VAL A 694 15.23 -30.93 32.20
N ALA A 695 15.90 -31.84 32.90
CA ALA A 695 15.28 -32.88 33.70
C ALA A 695 14.41 -32.30 34.83
N LEU A 696 14.90 -31.35 35.63
CA LEU A 696 14.09 -30.74 36.70
C LEU A 696 12.79 -30.08 36.18
N TYR A 697 12.79 -29.57 34.94
CA TYR A 697 11.56 -29.09 34.29
C TYR A 697 10.64 -30.24 33.85
N CYS A 698 11.20 -31.32 33.29
CA CYS A 698 10.44 -32.54 33.05
C CYS A 698 9.79 -33.04 34.35
N GLN A 699 10.51 -33.04 35.48
CA GLN A 699 9.98 -33.49 36.77
C GLN A 699 8.81 -32.62 37.22
N LEU A 700 8.97 -31.29 37.17
CA LEU A 700 7.88 -30.35 37.42
C LEU A 700 6.64 -30.64 36.55
N ARG A 701 6.83 -31.02 35.28
CA ARG A 701 5.73 -31.39 34.37
C ARG A 701 5.04 -32.72 34.68
N LEU A 702 5.68 -33.66 35.40
CA LEU A 702 4.99 -34.86 35.94
C LEU A 702 4.23 -34.51 37.23
N ASP A 703 4.87 -33.74 38.11
CA ASP A 703 4.36 -33.43 39.45
C ASP A 703 3.18 -32.42 39.39
N THR A 704 3.14 -31.52 38.40
CA THR A 704 2.00 -30.62 38.20
C THR A 704 0.83 -31.33 37.51
N HIS A 705 -0.26 -31.59 38.24
CA HIS A 705 -1.57 -32.04 37.73
C HIS A 705 -2.28 -31.06 36.78
N VAL A 706 -1.58 -30.10 36.20
CA VAL A 706 -2.12 -29.13 35.23
C VAL A 706 -2.57 -29.90 33.99
N ALA A 707 -3.79 -29.65 33.55
CA ALA A 707 -4.35 -30.29 32.35
C ALA A 707 -3.38 -30.15 31.17
N HIS A 708 -2.95 -31.30 30.64
CA HIS A 708 -2.10 -31.38 29.46
C HIS A 708 -2.76 -30.60 28.32
N SER A 709 -1.97 -29.81 27.59
CA SER A 709 -2.55 -28.80 26.69
C SER A 709 -3.50 -29.40 25.66
N GLY A 710 -3.24 -30.62 25.19
CA GLY A 710 -4.00 -31.27 24.11
C GLY A 710 -3.83 -30.60 22.74
N PHE A 711 -3.37 -29.36 22.71
CA PHE A 711 -3.02 -28.58 21.54
C PHE A 711 -1.60 -28.91 21.07
N LEU A 712 -1.44 -28.91 19.75
CA LEU A 712 -0.16 -29.12 19.06
C LEU A 712 0.61 -27.79 19.01
N PRO A 713 1.82 -27.68 19.61
CA PRO A 713 2.60 -26.46 19.56
C PRO A 713 2.94 -26.03 18.13
N SER A 714 3.00 -24.71 17.91
CA SER A 714 3.40 -24.11 16.64
C SER A 714 4.86 -24.38 16.31
N LEU A 715 5.22 -24.26 15.03
CA LEU A 715 6.63 -24.41 14.60
C LEU A 715 7.54 -23.36 15.23
N ASP A 716 7.02 -22.16 15.52
CA ASP A 716 7.77 -21.10 16.19
C ASP A 716 8.03 -21.46 17.66
N GLU A 717 7.02 -21.93 18.41
CA GLU A 717 7.19 -22.45 19.79
C GLU A 717 8.15 -23.65 19.83
N LEU A 718 8.04 -24.59 18.89
CA LEU A 718 8.95 -25.73 18.77
C LEU A 718 10.39 -25.33 18.44
N SER A 719 10.59 -24.22 17.70
CA SER A 719 11.91 -23.64 17.45
C SER A 719 12.45 -22.85 18.66
N ALA A 720 11.55 -22.23 19.42
CA ALA A 720 11.86 -21.47 20.61
C ALA A 720 12.11 -22.36 21.84
N PHE A 721 11.64 -23.60 21.87
CA PHE A 721 11.75 -24.45 23.06
C PHE A 721 13.19 -24.75 23.51
N ASP A 722 14.14 -24.92 22.57
CA ASP A 722 15.58 -25.00 22.93
C ASP A 722 16.12 -23.67 23.49
N CYS A 723 15.50 -22.56 23.09
CA CYS A 723 15.84 -21.20 23.46
C CYS A 723 14.93 -20.73 24.60
N ARG A 724 15.17 -21.25 25.81
CA ARG A 724 14.50 -20.90 27.09
C ARG A 724 14.68 -19.43 27.55
N SER A 725 14.55 -18.47 26.65
CA SER A 725 14.30 -17.07 26.96
C SER A 725 12.79 -16.86 27.11
N PRO A 726 12.31 -16.14 28.13
CA PRO A 726 10.92 -15.71 28.16
C PRO A 726 10.63 -14.86 26.92
N PHE A 727 9.50 -15.09 26.26
CA PHE A 727 8.97 -14.16 25.28
C PHE A 727 8.20 -13.04 26.00
N VAL A 728 7.99 -11.93 25.33
CA VAL A 728 7.47 -10.71 25.97
C VAL A 728 6.12 -10.37 25.37
N ALA A 729 5.11 -10.23 26.23
CA ALA A 729 3.73 -9.98 25.85
C ALA A 729 3.21 -8.62 26.36
N SER A 730 2.29 -8.04 25.60
CA SER A 730 1.49 -6.88 25.98
C SER A 730 0.14 -7.32 26.53
N ILE A 731 -0.25 -6.81 27.69
CA ILE A 731 -1.55 -7.04 28.33
C ILE A 731 -2.36 -5.74 28.23
N GLU A 732 -3.50 -5.81 27.56
CA GLU A 732 -4.41 -4.68 27.30
C GLU A 732 -5.77 -4.96 27.93
N LEU A 733 -6.38 -3.93 28.51
CA LEU A 733 -7.73 -4.00 29.09
C LEU A 733 -8.81 -3.72 28.04
N LEU A 734 -10.05 -4.11 28.35
CA LEU A 734 -11.22 -3.97 27.47
C LEU A 734 -11.62 -2.51 27.14
N ASP A 735 -11.05 -1.53 27.84
CA ASP A 735 -11.21 -0.09 27.55
C ASP A 735 -10.11 0.45 26.59
N GLY A 736 -9.20 -0.41 26.13
CA GLY A 736 -8.06 -0.04 25.29
C GLY A 736 -6.85 0.50 26.06
N SER A 737 -6.85 0.46 27.40
CA SER A 737 -5.69 0.84 28.20
C SER A 737 -4.66 -0.30 28.29
N VAL A 738 -3.40 0.01 27.99
CA VAL A 738 -2.31 -0.98 28.02
C VAL A 738 -1.73 -1.05 29.44
N LEU A 739 -1.94 -2.18 30.11
CA LEU A 739 -1.55 -2.38 31.51
C LEU A 739 -0.05 -2.68 31.65
N THR A 740 0.51 -3.41 30.69
CA THR A 740 1.97 -3.52 30.49
C THR A 740 2.29 -3.96 29.06
N THR A 741 3.32 -3.40 28.44
CA THR A 741 3.84 -3.84 27.13
C THR A 741 4.97 -4.87 27.24
N ASN A 742 5.43 -5.18 28.46
CA ASN A 742 6.66 -5.93 28.69
C ASN A 742 6.51 -7.05 29.74
N PHE A 743 5.41 -7.81 29.72
CA PHE A 743 5.23 -8.94 30.63
C PHE A 743 6.08 -10.14 30.16
N PRO A 744 6.99 -10.70 30.98
CA PRO A 744 7.88 -11.78 30.57
C PRO A 744 7.19 -13.15 30.72
N ILE A 745 6.64 -13.67 29.62
CA ILE A 745 6.06 -15.02 29.58
C ILE A 745 7.16 -16.06 29.34
N SER A 746 7.51 -16.78 30.41
CA SER A 746 8.20 -18.07 30.31
C SER A 746 7.20 -19.17 29.91
N PRO A 747 7.58 -20.22 29.17
CA PRO A 747 6.72 -21.37 28.82
C PRO A 747 6.12 -22.17 29.99
N GLU A 748 6.43 -21.78 31.23
CA GLU A 748 5.98 -22.42 32.47
C GLU A 748 4.81 -21.66 33.13
N LEU A 749 4.46 -20.47 32.62
CA LEU A 749 3.33 -19.66 33.10
C LEU A 749 2.02 -20.08 32.42
N THR A 750 1.02 -20.40 33.22
CA THR A 750 -0.37 -20.60 32.80
C THR A 750 -1.13 -19.27 32.80
N VAL A 751 -2.29 -19.21 32.14
CA VAL A 751 -3.15 -18.00 32.14
C VAL A 751 -3.53 -17.56 33.56
N THR A 752 -3.71 -18.50 34.50
CA THR A 752 -3.92 -18.18 35.93
C THR A 752 -2.75 -17.38 36.50
N HIS A 753 -1.50 -17.84 36.33
CA HIS A 753 -0.28 -17.15 36.76
C HIS A 753 0.05 -15.84 35.98
N VAL A 754 -0.85 -15.39 35.09
CA VAL A 754 -0.79 -14.12 34.35
C VAL A 754 -1.98 -13.20 34.72
N VAL A 755 -2.98 -13.74 35.42
CA VAL A 755 -4.17 -13.02 35.93
C VAL A 755 -4.07 -12.78 37.45
N ASP A 756 -3.39 -13.68 38.18
CA ASP A 756 -3.01 -13.55 39.59
C ASP A 756 -1.80 -12.61 39.79
#